data_AF-A0A1M3TPD0-F1
#
_entry.id   AF-A0A1M3TPD0-F1
#
_cell.length_a   1.000
_cell.length_b   1.000
_cell.length_c   1.000
_cell.angle_alpha   90.00
_cell.angle_beta   90.00
_cell.angle_gamma   90.00
#
_symmetry.space_group_name_H-M   'P 1'
#
loop_
_entity.id
_entity.type
_entity.pdbx_description
1 polymer ?
#
loop_
_entity_poly.entity_id
_entity_poly.type
_entity_poly.pdbx_seq_one_letter_code
_entity_poly.pdbx_strand_id
1 'polypeptide(L)'
;MSTPFDLRNPGRPIHVGVVLLNTVTEHLDIAPVGFFHNFSTSFIKNLPPFAISDDLRSQALDFVTHWITEDGTTPGSLSGNLKVIPTDSFATCPPLDIVLIGAGQMGYQATTTEKDFLRKCYAECSAFLSVCGASDALLATGILEGKTATGPLSFLPLFREIAPGTNWVEKRWVRDGKMWTTGTLLNGLDMIAAFGREVWGGEGTLVEHVLRTGYFPSRNVDYEDENLCVHVRGAPKLAMHVERGKSGLTADTSANRSNDRVVKASTHHGDDVVSGLFRSQPKAEEDEVMQLRQLHRGVLLGRSLGEDPRTLIDNQSSVGDTVDCNSRSSKISLNMNEAEQLLLQFRQQTAYFPFIEVPEGTTAALMAPSQPFLLLAILTVSLTRKPLLQKRLDERFRRVLSERVIFYGEKSMDYVQGLLVYMAWRPLHIRPLSHQGSQFMQILVTMISDLKLTENMHDQAARDICLGCFSLSSLLSVGFRRRGDDIAYKYLKEAVDAKQRLDQPYEEQFQLSKLHVLFEETVRCHIECGPLKCSITKQRRVEEKMESLRLELQIFERVHGPSTNANIHTAPVRLLLSSLRVHIALLPFRILDPRPSTIPNFERLVDQGTFCATQIRSFFEYFLSVPQGQYTLFSIRDWCQLILTISAASDICFLSLASMSPIWTDFQIKTRSGMLIYLESLSHRMSRLSVAKAGETPDVFFMFKSVLDIVLSTYAPTSGDSSSLAPTSRRGNALEREETGRDVAATSSTSSTRCPMVNGSIRESEFWEAMKQSDVYLEGLTSGVNGEDVYTSGVDSLLADCGDWPSIFSEWVNVSVN
;
A
#
# COMPACT_ATOMS: atom_id res chain seq x y z
N MET A 1 -50.52 -11.56 25.16
CA MET A 1 -49.17 -11.24 24.65
C MET A 1 -48.17 -11.95 25.54
N SER A 2 -47.37 -12.86 24.98
CA SER A 2 -46.30 -13.51 25.74
C SER A 2 -45.32 -12.45 26.24
N THR A 3 -44.86 -12.58 27.48
CA THR A 3 -43.77 -11.75 28.00
C THR A 3 -42.54 -11.96 27.12
N PRO A 4 -41.90 -10.88 26.60
CA PRO A 4 -40.72 -11.01 25.76
C PRO A 4 -39.60 -11.71 26.52
N PHE A 5 -38.84 -12.53 25.81
CA PHE A 5 -37.74 -13.33 26.36
C PHE A 5 -36.65 -12.42 26.96
N ASP A 6 -36.26 -12.66 28.21
CA ASP A 6 -35.24 -11.85 28.88
C ASP A 6 -33.84 -12.26 28.41
N LEU A 7 -33.25 -11.42 27.55
CA LEU A 7 -31.91 -11.64 27.01
C LEU A 7 -30.82 -11.62 28.09
N ARG A 8 -31.04 -10.97 29.24
CA ARG A 8 -30.03 -10.87 30.31
C ARG A 8 -29.91 -12.13 31.14
N ASN A 9 -31.03 -12.83 31.31
CA ASN A 9 -31.09 -14.08 32.04
C ASN A 9 -31.86 -15.13 31.23
N PRO A 10 -31.25 -15.65 30.15
CA PRO A 10 -31.99 -16.36 29.12
C PRO A 10 -32.49 -17.74 29.56
N GLY A 11 -31.84 -18.42 30.51
CA GLY A 11 -32.24 -19.74 31.03
C GLY A 11 -32.28 -20.89 30.00
N ARG A 12 -32.12 -20.58 28.72
CA ARG A 12 -31.98 -21.45 27.54
C ARG A 12 -31.09 -20.75 26.50
N PRO A 13 -30.62 -21.44 25.45
CA PRO A 13 -29.92 -20.78 24.35
C PRO A 13 -30.75 -19.66 23.71
N ILE A 14 -30.07 -18.59 23.29
CA ILE A 14 -30.65 -17.43 22.60
C ILE A 14 -30.68 -17.72 21.10
N HIS A 15 -31.87 -17.66 20.49
CA HIS A 15 -32.07 -17.89 19.06
C HIS A 15 -31.92 -16.57 18.29
N VAL A 16 -30.89 -16.49 17.46
CA VAL A 16 -30.57 -15.33 16.62
C VAL A 16 -30.86 -15.68 15.17
N GLY A 17 -31.83 -15.01 14.53
CA GLY A 17 -32.18 -15.26 13.14
C GLY A 17 -31.69 -14.16 12.22
N VAL A 18 -30.99 -14.55 11.15
CA VAL A 18 -30.66 -13.69 10.02
C VAL A 18 -31.63 -13.99 8.89
N VAL A 19 -32.49 -13.02 8.58
CA VAL A 19 -33.54 -13.17 7.56
C VAL A 19 -33.01 -12.72 6.21
N LEU A 20 -32.95 -13.65 5.25
CA LEU A 20 -32.53 -13.41 3.87
C LEU A 20 -33.76 -13.48 2.96
N LEU A 21 -34.16 -12.33 2.43
CA LEU A 21 -35.25 -12.23 1.44
C LEU A 21 -34.80 -12.79 0.08
N ASN A 22 -35.72 -13.00 -0.86
CA ASN A 22 -35.47 -13.52 -2.21
C ASN A 22 -34.79 -12.50 -3.13
N THR A 23 -33.72 -11.89 -2.64
CA THR A 23 -32.92 -10.86 -3.29
C THR A 23 -31.45 -11.02 -2.91
N VAL A 24 -30.56 -10.25 -3.55
CA VAL A 24 -29.16 -10.19 -3.13
C VAL A 24 -29.06 -9.29 -1.90
N THR A 25 -28.66 -9.86 -0.76
CA THR A 25 -28.47 -9.12 0.50
C THR A 25 -27.05 -8.57 0.61
N GLU A 26 -26.86 -7.35 1.10
CA GLU A 26 -25.53 -6.80 1.34
C GLU A 26 -24.81 -7.57 2.46
N HIS A 27 -23.68 -8.20 2.14
CA HIS A 27 -22.98 -9.08 3.09
C HIS A 27 -22.47 -8.34 4.33
N LEU A 28 -22.07 -7.06 4.21
CA LEU A 28 -21.65 -6.26 5.37
C LEU A 28 -22.80 -5.95 6.33
N ASP A 29 -24.04 -5.88 5.85
CA ASP A 29 -25.19 -5.54 6.69
C ASP A 29 -25.59 -6.67 7.64
N ILE A 30 -25.24 -7.92 7.29
CA ILE A 30 -25.47 -9.10 8.13
C ILE A 30 -24.25 -9.50 8.96
N ALA A 31 -23.09 -8.91 8.71
CA ALA A 31 -21.86 -9.14 9.47
C ALA A 31 -22.00 -8.95 11.00
N PRO A 32 -22.86 -8.03 11.52
CA PRO A 32 -23.07 -7.89 12.95
C PRO A 32 -23.49 -9.18 13.69
N VAL A 33 -24.06 -10.18 12.99
CA VAL A 33 -24.38 -11.49 13.60
C VAL A 33 -23.16 -12.17 14.23
N GLY A 34 -21.96 -11.90 13.70
CA GLY A 34 -20.71 -12.45 14.23
C GLY A 34 -20.41 -12.02 15.66
N PHE A 35 -20.98 -10.90 16.13
CA PHE A 35 -20.80 -10.41 17.50
C PHE A 35 -21.15 -11.47 18.55
N PHE A 36 -22.27 -12.18 18.38
CA PHE A 36 -22.76 -13.17 19.35
C PHE A 36 -21.83 -14.37 19.50
N HIS A 37 -21.07 -14.71 18.46
CA HIS A 37 -20.11 -15.81 18.52
C HIS A 37 -18.95 -15.50 19.49
N ASN A 38 -18.53 -14.24 19.58
CA ASN A 38 -17.32 -13.82 20.29
C ASN A 38 -17.39 -13.97 21.83
N PHE A 39 -18.59 -14.09 22.39
CA PHE A 39 -18.81 -14.36 23.81
C PHE A 39 -19.70 -15.59 24.04
N SER A 40 -19.77 -16.47 23.04
CA SER A 40 -20.51 -17.71 23.13
C SER A 40 -19.77 -18.75 23.96
N THR A 41 -20.50 -19.58 24.70
CA THR A 41 -19.90 -20.68 25.47
C THR A 41 -19.03 -21.60 24.62
N SER A 42 -19.43 -21.87 23.37
CA SER A 42 -18.69 -22.74 22.44
C SER A 42 -17.36 -22.13 22.01
N PHE A 43 -17.30 -20.82 21.78
CA PHE A 43 -16.07 -20.10 21.48
C PHE A 43 -15.16 -19.99 22.71
N ILE A 44 -15.72 -19.53 23.84
CA ILE A 44 -14.97 -19.26 25.08
C ILE A 44 -14.35 -20.53 25.67
N LYS A 45 -15.01 -21.69 25.55
CA LYS A 45 -14.46 -22.99 25.98
C LYS A 45 -13.21 -23.40 25.20
N ASN A 46 -13.09 -22.99 23.94
CA ASN A 46 -11.97 -23.35 23.08
C ASN A 46 -10.80 -22.37 23.16
N LEU A 47 -10.95 -21.24 23.89
CA LEU A 47 -9.89 -20.26 24.04
C LEU A 47 -8.81 -20.74 25.04
N PRO A 48 -7.51 -20.51 24.76
CA PRO A 48 -6.42 -20.84 25.67
C PRO A 48 -6.63 -20.23 27.06
N PRO A 49 -6.21 -20.89 28.16
CA PRO A 49 -6.45 -20.42 29.53
C PRO A 49 -6.00 -18.98 29.80
N PHE A 50 -4.88 -18.56 29.18
CA PHE A 50 -4.32 -17.22 29.34
C PHE A 50 -5.10 -16.10 28.62
N ALA A 51 -6.01 -16.43 27.69
CA ALA A 51 -6.69 -15.43 26.87
C ALA A 51 -7.76 -14.65 27.64
N ILE A 52 -8.49 -15.31 28.55
CA ILE A 52 -9.60 -14.76 29.32
C ILE A 52 -9.60 -15.38 30.72
N SER A 53 -9.85 -14.58 31.76
CA SER A 53 -9.94 -15.03 33.15
C SER A 53 -11.16 -15.92 33.40
N ASP A 54 -11.08 -16.80 34.40
CA ASP A 54 -12.18 -17.73 34.72
C ASP A 54 -13.48 -16.99 35.11
N ASP A 55 -13.36 -15.84 35.78
CA ASP A 55 -14.51 -14.99 36.13
C ASP A 55 -15.27 -14.53 34.86
N LEU A 56 -14.54 -14.12 33.83
CA LEU A 56 -15.14 -13.71 32.55
C LEU A 56 -15.69 -14.91 31.77
N ARG A 57 -15.02 -16.07 31.84
CA ARG A 57 -15.51 -17.30 31.19
C ARG A 57 -16.87 -17.74 31.72
N SER A 58 -17.12 -17.53 33.02
CA SER A 58 -18.40 -17.88 33.66
C SER A 58 -19.60 -17.07 33.13
N GLN A 59 -19.36 -15.95 32.45
CA GLN A 59 -20.38 -15.06 31.90
C GLN A 59 -20.75 -15.39 30.43
N ALA A 60 -20.14 -16.41 29.84
CA ALA A 60 -20.43 -16.80 28.46
C ALA A 60 -21.89 -17.26 28.29
N LEU A 61 -22.48 -16.98 27.12
CA LEU A 61 -23.88 -17.31 26.81
C LEU A 61 -23.98 -18.31 25.66
N ASP A 62 -25.07 -19.06 25.61
CA ASP A 62 -25.35 -19.99 24.51
C ASP A 62 -26.20 -19.31 23.44
N PHE A 63 -25.74 -19.38 22.19
CA PHE A 63 -26.41 -18.83 21.02
C PHE A 63 -26.65 -19.91 19.96
N VAL A 64 -27.80 -19.84 19.30
CA VAL A 64 -28.12 -20.63 18.10
C VAL A 64 -28.42 -19.66 16.96
N THR A 65 -27.58 -19.68 15.92
CA THR A 65 -27.75 -18.82 14.76
C THR A 65 -28.53 -19.54 13.68
N HIS A 66 -29.62 -18.91 13.21
CA HIS A 66 -30.47 -19.38 12.13
C HIS A 66 -30.26 -18.52 10.89
N TRP A 67 -29.92 -19.16 9.78
CA TRP A 67 -29.85 -18.54 8.45
C TRP A 67 -31.12 -18.88 7.69
N ILE A 68 -31.99 -17.89 7.51
CA ILE A 68 -33.39 -18.14 7.16
C ILE A 68 -33.67 -17.63 5.75
N THR A 69 -34.15 -18.52 4.88
CA THR A 69 -34.73 -18.17 3.57
C THR A 69 -36.19 -18.60 3.52
N GLU A 70 -36.93 -18.22 2.48
CA GLU A 70 -38.36 -18.56 2.40
C GLU A 70 -38.60 -20.08 2.44
N ASP A 71 -37.83 -20.84 1.65
CA ASP A 71 -37.98 -22.29 1.49
C ASP A 71 -37.04 -23.12 2.38
N GLY A 72 -36.02 -22.50 2.99
CA GLY A 72 -34.98 -23.18 3.78
C GLY A 72 -34.09 -24.12 2.97
N THR A 73 -34.14 -24.08 1.63
CA THR A 73 -33.32 -24.95 0.76
C THR A 73 -32.53 -24.17 -0.28
N THR A 74 -33.07 -23.06 -0.77
CA THR A 74 -32.39 -22.19 -1.72
C THR A 74 -31.32 -21.38 -1.00
N PRO A 75 -30.03 -21.45 -1.42
CA PRO A 75 -28.97 -20.64 -0.81
C PRO A 75 -29.26 -19.14 -0.90
N GLY A 76 -29.18 -18.46 0.24
CA GLY A 76 -29.29 -17.01 0.31
C GLY A 76 -28.15 -16.36 -0.49
N SER A 77 -28.51 -15.40 -1.34
CA SER A 77 -27.55 -14.70 -2.20
C SER A 77 -27.07 -13.43 -1.51
N LEU A 78 -25.76 -13.26 -1.40
CA LEU A 78 -25.16 -12.04 -0.86
C LEU A 78 -24.34 -11.29 -1.92
N SER A 79 -24.05 -10.01 -1.66
CA SER A 79 -23.14 -9.23 -2.50
C SER A 79 -21.74 -9.87 -2.57
N GLY A 80 -20.99 -9.57 -3.65
CA GLY A 80 -19.69 -10.21 -3.89
C GLY A 80 -19.74 -11.69 -4.31
N ASN A 81 -20.91 -12.19 -4.75
CA ASN A 81 -21.15 -13.59 -5.12
C ASN A 81 -21.01 -14.60 -3.97
N LEU A 82 -21.17 -14.14 -2.72
CA LEU A 82 -21.23 -15.01 -1.56
C LEU A 82 -22.60 -15.71 -1.49
N LYS A 83 -22.58 -16.96 -1.00
CA LYS A 83 -23.78 -17.79 -0.81
C LYS A 83 -23.81 -18.31 0.61
N VAL A 84 -24.96 -18.21 1.25
CA VAL A 84 -25.21 -18.78 2.59
C VAL A 84 -26.16 -19.95 2.45
N ILE A 85 -25.77 -21.10 2.99
CA ILE A 85 -26.63 -22.27 3.06
C ILE A 85 -27.65 -22.02 4.19
N PRO A 86 -28.96 -22.01 3.91
CA PRO A 86 -29.97 -21.80 4.94
C PRO A 86 -29.99 -22.97 5.92
N THR A 87 -30.31 -22.66 7.18
CA THR A 87 -30.57 -23.66 8.23
C THR A 87 -32.06 -23.88 8.42
N ASP A 88 -32.89 -22.87 8.10
CA ASP A 88 -34.32 -22.86 8.38
C ASP A 88 -35.11 -22.19 7.24
N SER A 89 -36.37 -22.60 7.10
CA SER A 89 -37.37 -21.95 6.24
C SER A 89 -38.27 -21.03 7.07
N PHE A 90 -39.07 -20.17 6.43
CA PHE A 90 -40.10 -19.38 7.14
C PHE A 90 -41.12 -20.27 7.88
N ALA A 91 -41.36 -21.48 7.39
CA ALA A 91 -42.30 -22.43 7.97
C ALA A 91 -41.70 -23.22 9.15
N THR A 92 -40.41 -23.54 9.10
CA THR A 92 -39.74 -24.43 10.07
C THR A 92 -38.94 -23.68 11.14
N CYS A 93 -38.68 -22.38 10.94
CA CYS A 93 -37.90 -21.57 11.85
C CYS A 93 -38.56 -21.49 13.25
N PRO A 94 -37.82 -21.78 14.34
CA PRO A 94 -38.32 -21.59 15.70
C PRO A 94 -38.54 -20.11 16.02
N PRO A 95 -39.26 -19.77 17.10
CA PRO A 95 -39.36 -18.38 17.57
C PRO A 95 -37.97 -17.76 17.79
N LEU A 96 -37.76 -16.55 17.27
CA LEU A 96 -36.48 -15.85 17.31
C LEU A 96 -36.47 -14.83 18.43
N ASP A 97 -35.40 -14.82 19.23
CA ASP A 97 -35.22 -13.83 20.31
C ASP A 97 -34.63 -12.53 19.78
N ILE A 98 -33.69 -12.65 18.82
CA ILE A 98 -33.05 -11.55 18.12
C ILE A 98 -33.19 -11.78 16.62
N VAL A 99 -33.65 -10.78 15.89
CA VAL A 99 -33.80 -10.81 14.44
C VAL A 99 -32.85 -9.80 13.82
N LEU A 100 -32.10 -10.19 12.79
CA LEU A 100 -31.24 -9.31 11.99
C LEU A 100 -31.65 -9.37 10.52
N ILE A 101 -31.78 -8.20 9.90
CA ILE A 101 -32.04 -8.05 8.47
C ILE A 101 -31.13 -6.97 7.86
N GLY A 102 -30.54 -7.28 6.71
CA GLY A 102 -29.69 -6.38 5.93
C GLY A 102 -30.39 -5.86 4.67
N ALA A 103 -29.76 -4.92 3.97
CA ALA A 103 -30.34 -4.34 2.76
C ALA A 103 -30.39 -5.36 1.62
N GLY A 104 -31.52 -5.44 0.95
CA GLY A 104 -31.67 -6.17 -0.31
C GLY A 104 -31.28 -5.33 -1.52
N GLN A 105 -31.37 -5.93 -2.72
CA GLN A 105 -31.18 -5.21 -3.97
C GLN A 105 -32.16 -4.02 -4.08
N MET A 106 -31.63 -2.85 -4.44
CA MET A 106 -32.44 -1.64 -4.65
C MET A 106 -33.59 -1.89 -5.63
N GLY A 107 -34.81 -1.50 -5.23
CA GLY A 107 -36.03 -1.69 -6.02
C GLY A 107 -36.71 -3.05 -5.86
N TYR A 108 -36.15 -3.97 -5.06
CA TYR A 108 -36.81 -5.22 -4.70
C TYR A 108 -38.09 -4.96 -3.90
N GLN A 109 -39.16 -5.68 -4.22
CA GLN A 109 -40.45 -5.58 -3.53
C GLN A 109 -40.72 -6.86 -2.76
N ALA A 110 -40.75 -6.78 -1.43
CA ALA A 110 -40.99 -7.94 -0.60
C ALA A 110 -42.35 -8.60 -0.91
N THR A 111 -42.39 -9.93 -0.94
CA THR A 111 -43.61 -10.70 -1.16
C THR A 111 -44.53 -10.63 0.05
N THR A 112 -45.79 -11.05 -0.10
CA THR A 112 -46.72 -11.16 1.03
C THR A 112 -46.19 -12.12 2.10
N THR A 113 -45.64 -13.27 1.69
CA THR A 113 -45.04 -14.26 2.58
C THR A 113 -43.89 -13.67 3.40
N GLU A 114 -42.98 -12.94 2.75
CA GLU A 114 -41.87 -12.26 3.42
C GLU A 114 -42.36 -11.22 4.42
N LYS A 115 -43.34 -10.39 4.04
CA LYS A 115 -43.91 -9.37 4.92
C LYS A 115 -44.56 -9.99 6.15
N ASP A 116 -45.33 -11.06 5.98
CA ASP A 116 -46.01 -11.75 7.08
C ASP A 116 -45.01 -12.44 8.01
N PHE A 117 -43.94 -13.02 7.47
CA PHE A 117 -42.86 -13.57 8.27
C PHE A 117 -42.15 -12.48 9.08
N LEU A 118 -41.82 -11.33 8.48
CA LEU A 118 -41.21 -10.20 9.19
C LEU A 118 -42.11 -9.68 10.32
N ARG A 119 -43.43 -9.59 10.10
CA ARG A 119 -44.41 -9.22 11.14
C ARG A 119 -44.45 -10.24 12.28
N LYS A 120 -44.45 -11.54 11.96
CA LYS A 120 -44.39 -12.62 12.96
C LYS A 120 -43.12 -12.50 13.80
N CYS A 121 -41.95 -12.41 13.16
CA CYS A 121 -40.66 -12.25 13.82
C CYS A 121 -40.64 -11.01 14.71
N TYR A 122 -41.13 -9.87 14.21
CA TYR A 122 -41.24 -8.65 15.02
C TYR A 122 -42.20 -8.80 16.19
N ALA A 123 -43.31 -9.53 16.07
CA ALA A 123 -44.23 -9.74 17.19
C ALA A 123 -43.58 -10.56 18.33
N GLU A 124 -42.82 -11.59 17.97
CA GLU A 124 -42.29 -12.58 18.91
C GLU A 124 -40.93 -12.19 19.52
N CYS A 125 -40.08 -11.47 18.80
CA CYS A 125 -38.71 -11.20 19.24
C CYS A 125 -38.60 -10.18 20.40
N SER A 126 -37.47 -10.26 21.09
CA SER A 126 -37.06 -9.28 22.11
C SER A 126 -36.25 -8.13 21.51
N ALA A 127 -35.56 -8.35 20.39
CA ALA A 127 -34.86 -7.33 19.63
C ALA A 127 -34.96 -7.57 18.12
N PHE A 128 -35.19 -6.49 17.37
CA PHE A 128 -35.24 -6.50 15.91
C PHE A 128 -34.22 -5.49 15.39
N LEU A 129 -33.22 -5.98 14.66
CA LEU A 129 -32.06 -5.24 14.21
C LEU A 129 -32.11 -5.09 12.69
N SER A 130 -32.15 -3.85 12.22
CA SER A 130 -32.27 -3.51 10.80
C SER A 130 -31.10 -2.65 10.37
N VAL A 131 -30.33 -3.12 9.39
CA VAL A 131 -29.14 -2.43 8.92
C VAL A 131 -29.36 -1.83 7.53
N CYS A 132 -28.90 -0.59 7.35
CA CYS A 132 -28.86 0.11 6.07
C CYS A 132 -30.25 0.18 5.39
N GLY A 133 -30.32 -0.15 4.10
CA GLY A 133 -31.53 -0.11 3.28
C GLY A 133 -32.59 -1.16 3.63
N ALA A 134 -32.39 -2.01 4.64
CA ALA A 134 -33.40 -2.97 5.11
C ALA A 134 -34.73 -2.28 5.51
N SER A 135 -34.65 -1.01 5.89
CA SER A 135 -35.81 -0.17 6.20
C SER A 135 -36.86 -0.14 5.08
N ASP A 136 -36.48 -0.25 3.80
CA ASP A 136 -37.43 -0.29 2.68
C ASP A 136 -38.37 -1.52 2.75
N ALA A 137 -37.81 -2.70 3.03
CA ALA A 137 -38.60 -3.90 3.22
C ALA A 137 -39.51 -3.80 4.46
N LEU A 138 -39.01 -3.18 5.55
CA LEU A 138 -39.78 -2.98 6.78
C LEU A 138 -40.90 -1.95 6.62
N LEU A 139 -40.71 -0.90 5.82
CA LEU A 139 -41.76 0.06 5.50
C LEU A 139 -42.98 -0.63 4.88
N ALA A 140 -42.75 -1.55 3.95
CA ALA A 140 -43.81 -2.30 3.30
C ALA A 140 -44.59 -3.25 4.24
N THR A 141 -44.07 -3.53 5.45
CA THR A 141 -44.76 -4.31 6.49
C THR A 141 -45.65 -3.46 7.40
N GLY A 142 -45.37 -2.15 7.50
CA GLY A 142 -45.97 -1.23 8.48
C GLY A 142 -45.33 -1.24 9.87
N ILE A 143 -44.25 -2.00 10.10
CA ILE A 143 -43.61 -2.12 11.42
C ILE A 143 -43.01 -0.79 11.92
N LEU A 144 -42.57 0.08 11.00
CA LEU A 144 -41.95 1.36 11.35
C LEU A 144 -42.97 2.49 11.62
N GLU A 145 -44.26 2.26 11.35
CA GLU A 145 -45.30 3.28 11.54
C GLU A 145 -45.36 3.74 13.01
N GLY A 146 -45.27 5.05 13.23
CA GLY A 146 -45.25 5.66 14.56
C GLY A 146 -43.94 5.48 15.35
N LYS A 147 -42.87 4.96 14.73
CA LYS A 147 -41.57 4.72 15.36
C LYS A 147 -40.55 5.80 15.02
N THR A 148 -39.55 5.97 15.89
CA THR A 148 -38.33 6.71 15.53
C THR A 148 -37.31 5.77 14.91
N ALA A 149 -36.86 6.08 13.71
CA ALA A 149 -35.94 5.24 12.93
C ALA A 149 -34.87 6.08 12.22
N THR A 150 -33.80 5.42 11.79
CA THR A 150 -32.78 5.96 10.89
C THR A 150 -32.59 5.02 9.69
N GLY A 151 -31.82 5.46 8.71
CA GLY A 151 -31.52 4.76 7.48
C GLY A 151 -30.29 5.40 6.82
N PRO A 152 -29.90 4.94 5.63
CA PRO A 152 -28.83 5.58 4.87
C PRO A 152 -29.09 7.08 4.70
N LEU A 153 -28.13 7.93 5.06
CA LEU A 153 -28.31 9.40 5.08
C LEU A 153 -28.83 9.94 3.74
N SER A 154 -28.33 9.40 2.61
CA SER A 154 -28.77 9.75 1.26
C SER A 154 -30.22 9.36 0.94
N PHE A 155 -30.79 8.39 1.66
CA PHE A 155 -32.16 7.90 1.47
C PHE A 155 -33.15 8.42 2.52
N LEU A 156 -32.69 9.03 3.62
CA LEU A 156 -33.56 9.62 4.63
C LEU A 156 -34.57 10.64 4.06
N PRO A 157 -34.22 11.52 3.09
CA PRO A 157 -35.20 12.41 2.47
C PRO A 157 -36.34 11.65 1.79
N LEU A 158 -36.03 10.57 1.07
CA LEU A 158 -37.02 9.73 0.40
C LEU A 158 -37.90 9.00 1.43
N PHE A 159 -37.31 8.44 2.48
CA PHE A 159 -38.07 7.75 3.52
C PHE A 159 -39.04 8.67 4.26
N ARG A 160 -38.67 9.93 4.50
CA ARG A 160 -39.57 10.96 5.05
C ARG A 160 -40.78 11.25 4.15
N GLU A 161 -40.60 11.15 2.84
CA GLU A 161 -41.67 11.37 1.86
C GLU A 161 -42.61 10.16 1.75
N ILE A 162 -42.08 8.95 1.61
CA ILE A 162 -42.88 7.75 1.37
C ILE A 162 -43.49 7.15 2.65
N ALA A 163 -42.94 7.49 3.82
CA ALA A 163 -43.40 7.01 5.12
C ALA A 163 -43.38 8.13 6.18
N PRO A 164 -44.27 9.13 6.04
CA PRO A 164 -44.31 10.29 6.93
C PRO A 164 -44.76 9.94 8.36
N GLY A 165 -45.37 8.76 8.56
CA GLY A 165 -45.75 8.26 9.89
C GLY A 165 -44.58 7.76 10.73
N THR A 166 -43.38 7.63 10.15
CA THR A 166 -42.14 7.27 10.87
C THR A 166 -41.31 8.54 11.13
N ASN A 167 -40.83 8.72 12.35
CA ASN A 167 -39.94 9.81 12.71
C ASN A 167 -38.49 9.50 12.32
N TRP A 168 -38.07 9.97 11.14
CA TRP A 168 -36.73 9.73 10.58
C TRP A 168 -35.66 10.70 11.08
N VAL A 169 -34.69 10.20 11.85
CA VAL A 169 -33.60 11.00 12.43
C VAL A 169 -32.25 10.67 11.79
N GLU A 170 -31.36 11.67 11.76
CA GLU A 170 -30.00 11.55 11.22
C GLU A 170 -29.04 11.09 12.31
N LYS A 171 -29.01 9.77 12.56
CA LYS A 171 -28.09 9.13 13.52
C LYS A 171 -27.50 7.86 12.94
N ARG A 172 -26.30 7.47 13.39
CA ARG A 172 -25.65 6.22 12.96
C ARG A 172 -26.53 5.01 13.24
N TRP A 173 -27.17 5.01 14.41
CA TRP A 173 -28.17 4.03 14.82
C TRP A 173 -29.20 4.67 15.75
N VAL A 174 -30.38 4.07 15.80
CA VAL A 174 -31.51 4.51 16.65
C VAL A 174 -32.18 3.28 17.24
N ARG A 175 -32.56 3.38 18.51
CA ARG A 175 -33.41 2.42 19.19
C ARG A 175 -34.76 3.03 19.53
N ASP A 176 -35.85 2.37 19.13
CA ASP A 176 -37.22 2.62 19.58
C ASP A 176 -37.84 1.32 20.10
N GLY A 177 -37.89 1.18 21.43
CA GLY A 177 -38.36 -0.05 22.08
C GLY A 177 -37.46 -1.24 21.75
N LYS A 178 -37.97 -2.21 21.00
CA LYS A 178 -37.21 -3.37 20.51
C LYS A 178 -36.69 -3.22 19.07
N MET A 179 -37.08 -2.15 18.37
CA MET A 179 -36.59 -1.87 17.02
C MET A 179 -35.28 -1.10 17.08
N TRP A 180 -34.27 -1.61 16.40
CA TRP A 180 -32.99 -0.95 16.17
C TRP A 180 -32.79 -0.77 14.67
N THR A 181 -32.51 0.46 14.26
CA THR A 181 -32.28 0.81 12.85
C THR A 181 -30.94 1.51 12.71
N THR A 182 -30.27 1.38 11.57
CA THR A 182 -28.95 2.00 11.33
C THR A 182 -28.88 2.74 10.00
N GLY A 183 -27.89 3.62 9.90
CA GLY A 183 -27.37 4.11 8.62
C GLY A 183 -26.67 3.01 7.82
N THR A 184 -25.70 3.39 6.99
CA THR A 184 -25.08 2.47 6.02
C THR A 184 -24.05 1.51 6.62
N LEU A 185 -24.02 0.28 6.12
CA LEU A 185 -22.93 -0.69 6.23
C LEU A 185 -22.37 -0.84 7.66
N LEU A 186 -21.20 -0.26 7.93
CA LEU A 186 -20.47 -0.36 9.20
C LEU A 186 -21.24 0.18 10.40
N ASN A 187 -22.28 0.99 10.17
CA ASN A 187 -23.16 1.44 11.25
C ASN A 187 -23.89 0.28 11.95
N GLY A 188 -24.05 -0.86 11.28
CA GLY A 188 -24.49 -2.11 11.91
C GLY A 188 -23.57 -2.57 13.04
N LEU A 189 -22.25 -2.34 12.92
CA LEU A 189 -21.27 -2.67 13.96
C LEU A 189 -21.30 -1.65 15.12
N ASP A 190 -21.58 -0.37 14.86
CA ASP A 190 -21.80 0.60 15.94
C ASP A 190 -23.06 0.23 16.75
N MET A 191 -24.14 -0.13 16.04
CA MET A 191 -25.40 -0.56 16.65
C MET A 191 -25.21 -1.83 17.48
N ILE A 192 -24.51 -2.86 16.98
CA ILE A 192 -24.36 -4.11 17.73
C ILE A 192 -23.49 -3.92 18.97
N ALA A 193 -22.50 -3.03 18.92
CA ALA A 193 -21.71 -2.66 20.09
C ALA A 193 -22.57 -1.93 21.14
N ALA A 194 -23.40 -0.98 20.72
CA ALA A 194 -24.34 -0.29 21.61
C ALA A 194 -25.38 -1.27 22.22
N PHE A 195 -25.96 -2.13 21.39
CA PHE A 195 -26.89 -3.18 21.82
C PHE A 195 -26.24 -4.11 22.85
N GLY A 196 -25.03 -4.61 22.57
CA GLY A 196 -24.28 -5.47 23.48
C GLY A 196 -24.00 -4.81 24.82
N ARG A 197 -23.56 -3.55 24.82
CA ARG A 197 -23.34 -2.78 26.06
C ARG A 197 -24.62 -2.61 26.87
N GLU A 198 -25.74 -2.35 26.20
CA GLU A 198 -26.99 -2.11 26.89
C GLU A 198 -27.60 -3.40 27.46
N VAL A 199 -27.50 -4.51 26.73
CA VAL A 199 -28.09 -5.78 27.18
C VAL A 199 -27.20 -6.46 28.22
N TRP A 200 -25.90 -6.61 27.95
CA TRP A 200 -24.98 -7.44 28.74
C TRP A 200 -23.71 -6.72 29.21
N GLY A 201 -23.57 -5.43 28.90
CA GLY A 201 -22.38 -4.64 29.25
C GLY A 201 -22.32 -4.19 30.70
N GLY A 202 -21.23 -3.50 31.01
CA GLY A 202 -20.88 -3.05 32.36
C GLY A 202 -19.38 -3.25 32.60
N GLU A 203 -18.84 -2.52 33.57
CA GLU A 203 -17.44 -2.69 33.96
C GLU A 203 -17.19 -4.13 34.46
N GLY A 204 -16.16 -4.77 33.93
CA GLY A 204 -15.82 -6.16 34.28
C GLY A 204 -16.68 -7.24 33.61
N THR A 205 -17.54 -6.89 32.65
CA THR A 205 -18.32 -7.88 31.89
C THR A 205 -17.54 -8.50 30.73
N LEU A 206 -17.88 -9.74 30.36
CA LEU A 206 -17.30 -10.41 29.19
C LEU A 206 -17.58 -9.65 27.90
N VAL A 207 -18.78 -9.06 27.76
CA VAL A 207 -19.13 -8.28 26.58
C VAL A 207 -18.29 -7.02 26.46
N GLU A 208 -18.06 -6.26 27.54
CA GLU A 208 -17.18 -5.09 27.46
C GLU A 208 -15.72 -5.49 27.17
N HIS A 209 -15.26 -6.62 27.72
CA HIS A 209 -13.96 -7.18 27.37
C HIS A 209 -13.85 -7.49 25.87
N VAL A 210 -14.83 -8.21 25.31
CA VAL A 210 -14.89 -8.58 23.88
C VAL A 210 -14.98 -7.36 22.97
N LEU A 211 -15.77 -6.34 23.34
CA LEU A 211 -15.87 -5.10 22.57
C LEU A 211 -14.51 -4.37 22.51
N ARG A 212 -13.78 -4.34 23.63
CA ARG A 212 -12.47 -3.70 23.72
C ARG A 212 -11.36 -4.49 23.02
N THR A 213 -11.28 -5.80 23.24
CA THR A 213 -10.21 -6.63 22.65
C THR A 213 -10.48 -7.00 21.20
N GLY A 214 -11.75 -7.04 20.80
CA GLY A 214 -12.18 -7.22 19.41
C GLY A 214 -12.21 -5.94 18.59
N TYR A 215 -11.80 -4.79 19.16
CA TYR A 215 -11.75 -3.47 18.51
C TYR A 215 -13.06 -3.09 17.81
N PHE A 216 -14.20 -3.30 18.47
CA PHE A 216 -15.49 -2.84 17.95
C PHE A 216 -15.51 -1.30 17.86
N PRO A 217 -16.17 -0.72 16.84
CA PRO A 217 -16.12 0.71 16.59
C PRO A 217 -16.77 1.50 17.74
N SER A 218 -16.14 2.63 18.09
CA SER A 218 -16.63 3.59 19.08
C SER A 218 -16.73 4.97 18.42
N ARG A 219 -17.76 5.15 17.59
CA ARG A 219 -18.01 6.35 16.78
C ARG A 219 -19.19 7.15 17.32
N ASN A 220 -19.18 8.47 17.14
CA ASN A 220 -20.22 9.34 17.70
C ASN A 220 -21.56 9.07 16.99
N VAL A 221 -22.63 8.81 17.77
CA VAL A 221 -23.93 8.40 17.24
C VAL A 221 -24.60 9.48 16.37
N ASP A 222 -24.33 10.76 16.67
CA ASP A 222 -24.86 11.93 15.98
C ASP A 222 -23.94 12.40 14.84
N TYR A 223 -22.97 11.57 14.43
CA TYR A 223 -21.99 11.88 13.40
C TYR A 223 -21.13 13.13 13.72
N GLU A 224 -21.02 13.55 14.98
CA GLU A 224 -20.22 14.73 15.35
C GLU A 224 -18.72 14.52 15.13
N ASP A 225 -18.29 13.27 15.09
CA ASP A 225 -16.94 12.86 14.69
C ASP A 225 -16.66 13.12 13.20
N GLU A 226 -17.69 13.35 12.38
CA GLU A 226 -17.55 13.85 11.02
C GLU A 226 -17.42 15.39 10.99
N ASN A 227 -18.02 16.12 11.94
CA ASN A 227 -17.94 17.59 12.01
C ASN A 227 -16.61 18.12 12.57
N LEU A 228 -15.87 17.31 13.32
CA LEU A 228 -14.47 17.56 13.66
C LEU A 228 -13.55 17.60 12.42
N CYS A 229 -14.00 17.05 11.28
CA CYS A 229 -13.34 17.19 9.98
C CYS A 229 -13.85 18.40 9.15
N VAL A 230 -14.83 19.19 9.63
CA VAL A 230 -15.53 20.23 8.82
C VAL A 230 -15.29 21.66 9.31
N HIS A 231 -14.63 21.90 10.45
CA HIS A 231 -14.28 23.27 10.89
C HIS A 231 -12.93 23.79 10.34
N VAL A 232 -12.65 23.53 9.06
CA VAL A 232 -11.81 24.43 8.26
C VAL A 232 -12.74 25.50 7.68
N ARG A 233 -12.73 26.71 8.28
CA ARG A 233 -13.46 27.87 7.78
C ARG A 233 -13.07 28.15 6.32
N GLY A 234 -14.02 27.97 5.40
CA GLY A 234 -13.82 28.43 4.02
C GLY A 234 -14.74 27.81 2.97
N ALA A 235 -16.06 27.83 3.17
CA ALA A 235 -16.99 27.66 2.04
C ALA A 235 -18.22 28.58 2.23
N PRO A 236 -18.57 29.41 1.23
CA PRO A 236 -19.69 30.34 1.35
C PRO A 236 -21.03 29.62 1.22
N LYS A 237 -21.98 29.96 2.09
CA LYS A 237 -23.39 29.57 1.96
C LYS A 237 -23.95 30.11 0.65
N LEU A 238 -24.47 29.23 -0.20
CA LEU A 238 -25.34 29.59 -1.32
C LEU A 238 -26.61 30.24 -0.76
N ALA A 239 -26.72 31.56 -0.86
CA ALA A 239 -27.98 32.27 -0.69
C ALA A 239 -28.52 32.61 -2.10
N MET A 240 -29.61 31.94 -2.49
CA MET A 240 -30.44 32.39 -3.60
C MET A 240 -31.04 33.75 -3.24
N HIS A 241 -30.66 34.83 -3.92
CA HIS A 241 -31.51 36.02 -4.02
C HIS A 241 -31.43 36.70 -5.40
N VAL A 242 -32.61 36.73 -6.01
CA VAL A 242 -33.16 37.50 -7.11
C VAL A 242 -32.47 38.84 -7.39
N GLU A 243 -32.07 39.05 -8.65
CA GLU A 243 -31.67 40.33 -9.21
C GLU A 243 -32.84 41.33 -9.24
N ARG A 244 -32.61 42.54 -8.72
CA ARG A 244 -33.23 43.77 -9.20
C ARG A 244 -32.27 44.93 -9.00
N GLY A 245 -31.86 45.53 -10.11
CA GLY A 245 -30.86 46.59 -10.13
C GLY A 245 -31.32 47.95 -9.61
N LYS A 246 -30.34 48.83 -9.36
CA LYS A 246 -30.33 50.26 -9.74
C LYS A 246 -29.03 50.95 -9.29
N SER A 247 -28.38 51.59 -10.27
CA SER A 247 -27.70 52.90 -10.25
C SER A 247 -26.99 53.42 -8.99
N GLY A 248 -25.74 53.88 -9.16
CA GLY A 248 -25.36 55.23 -8.73
C GLY A 248 -24.04 55.43 -7.96
N LEU A 249 -23.07 56.04 -8.66
CA LEU A 249 -22.14 57.11 -8.25
C LEU A 249 -21.03 56.90 -7.17
N THR A 250 -19.84 57.36 -7.63
CA THR A 250 -18.78 58.17 -6.99
C THR A 250 -17.72 57.52 -6.07
N ALA A 251 -16.52 57.45 -6.67
CA ALA A 251 -15.21 57.91 -6.18
C ALA A 251 -15.07 58.25 -4.69
N ASP A 252 -14.04 57.68 -4.06
CA ASP A 252 -13.03 58.55 -3.45
C ASP A 252 -11.63 57.92 -3.38
N THR A 253 -10.66 58.82 -3.46
CA THR A 253 -9.22 58.62 -3.59
C THR A 253 -8.57 58.77 -2.22
N SER A 254 -7.69 57.86 -1.81
CA SER A 254 -6.61 58.22 -0.88
C SER A 254 -5.39 57.34 -1.07
N ALA A 255 -4.35 57.93 -1.64
CA ALA A 255 -2.99 57.41 -1.63
C ALA A 255 -2.41 57.43 -0.21
N ASN A 256 -1.61 56.41 0.14
CA ASN A 256 -0.47 56.66 1.02
C ASN A 256 0.70 55.75 0.66
N ARG A 257 1.87 56.39 0.56
CA ARG A 257 3.15 55.87 0.06
C ARG A 257 3.91 55.04 1.11
N SER A 258 4.90 54.32 0.58
CA SER A 258 6.18 53.90 1.19
C SER A 258 6.19 52.63 2.06
N ASN A 259 6.82 51.56 1.58
CA ASN A 259 8.27 51.39 1.69
C ASN A 259 8.74 50.14 0.93
N ASP A 260 9.44 50.36 -0.19
CA ASP A 260 10.35 49.39 -0.77
C ASP A 260 11.50 49.13 0.19
N ARG A 261 11.62 47.89 0.69
CA ARG A 261 12.89 47.36 1.20
C ARG A 261 13.29 46.17 0.35
N VAL A 262 14.07 46.48 -0.67
CA VAL A 262 14.99 45.54 -1.32
C VAL A 262 15.97 45.05 -0.26
N VAL A 263 15.76 43.85 0.28
CA VAL A 263 16.76 43.16 1.08
C VAL A 263 17.72 42.49 0.10
N LYS A 264 18.87 43.12 -0.12
CA LYS A 264 20.05 42.48 -0.71
C LYS A 264 20.45 41.31 0.20
N ALA A 265 20.24 40.08 -0.26
CA ALA A 265 20.88 38.92 0.34
C ALA A 265 22.39 38.98 0.07
N SER A 266 23.17 39.23 1.11
CA SER A 266 24.63 39.15 1.06
C SER A 266 25.05 37.69 0.86
N THR A 267 25.72 37.43 -0.25
CA THR A 267 26.43 36.18 -0.54
C THR A 267 27.62 36.03 0.42
N HIS A 268 27.50 35.22 1.46
CA HIS A 268 28.64 34.70 2.21
C HIS A 268 29.08 33.36 1.61
N HIS A 269 30.31 33.33 1.10
CA HIS A 269 30.91 32.26 0.30
C HIS A 269 31.42 31.06 1.14
N GLY A 270 30.67 30.64 2.16
CA GLY A 270 31.13 29.55 3.05
C GLY A 270 30.06 28.84 3.89
N ASP A 271 28.78 29.18 3.73
CA ASP A 271 27.71 28.57 4.54
C ASP A 271 27.22 27.24 3.93
N ASP A 272 27.09 26.21 4.77
CA ASP A 272 26.50 24.92 4.40
C ASP A 272 25.01 25.09 4.05
N VAL A 273 24.65 24.76 2.80
CA VAL A 273 23.29 24.92 2.28
C VAL A 273 22.30 24.10 3.11
N VAL A 274 22.68 22.89 3.52
CA VAL A 274 21.79 21.91 4.17
C VAL A 274 21.46 22.32 5.60
N SER A 275 22.42 22.89 6.33
CA SER A 275 22.22 23.48 7.66
C SER A 275 21.41 24.79 7.62
N GLY A 276 21.27 25.40 6.44
CA GLY A 276 20.38 26.54 6.17
C GLY A 276 18.91 26.16 6.00
N LEU A 277 18.64 24.93 5.56
CA LEU A 277 17.28 24.44 5.32
C LEU A 277 16.54 24.23 6.66
N PHE A 278 15.30 24.71 6.74
CA PHE A 278 14.40 24.59 7.91
C PHE A 278 14.76 25.43 9.15
N ARG A 279 15.48 26.57 8.99
CA ARG A 279 15.77 27.52 10.10
C ARG A 279 14.54 28.26 10.65
N SER A 280 13.41 28.26 9.95
CA SER A 280 12.14 28.80 10.46
C SER A 280 11.51 27.82 11.46
N GLN A 281 11.16 28.33 12.65
CA GLN A 281 10.32 27.60 13.59
C GLN A 281 8.99 27.24 12.92
N PRO A 282 8.43 26.03 13.16
CA PRO A 282 7.08 25.72 12.71
C PRO A 282 6.12 26.79 13.22
N LYS A 283 5.12 27.17 12.40
CA LYS A 283 4.01 28.01 12.87
C LYS A 283 3.37 27.25 14.02
N ALA A 284 3.57 27.73 15.24
CA ALA A 284 2.96 27.15 16.43
C ALA A 284 1.43 27.30 16.30
N GLU A 285 0.73 26.18 16.10
CA GLU A 285 -0.60 26.05 16.67
C GLU A 285 -0.40 25.91 18.19
N GLU A 286 -0.95 26.87 18.91
CA GLU A 286 -0.62 27.28 20.26
C GLU A 286 -0.86 26.19 21.33
N ASP A 287 0.14 26.02 22.21
CA ASP A 287 0.13 25.56 23.60
C ASP A 287 -0.55 24.25 24.05
N GLU A 288 -1.65 23.79 23.47
CA GLU A 288 -2.43 22.66 24.05
C GLU A 288 -1.78 21.29 23.83
N VAL A 289 -1.21 21.05 22.64
CA VAL A 289 -0.57 19.76 22.30
C VAL A 289 0.75 19.58 23.06
N MET A 290 1.46 20.68 23.33
CA MET A 290 2.69 20.64 24.12
C MET A 290 2.38 20.37 25.60
N GLN A 291 1.30 20.97 26.14
CA GLN A 291 0.80 20.68 27.49
C GLN A 291 0.32 19.23 27.63
N LEU A 292 -0.40 18.69 26.64
CA LEU A 292 -0.87 17.30 26.67
C LEU A 292 0.29 16.29 26.65
N ARG A 293 1.36 16.58 25.90
CA ARG A 293 2.59 15.77 25.90
C ARG A 293 3.35 15.84 27.21
N GLN A 294 3.42 17.01 27.87
CA GLN A 294 4.03 17.14 29.19
C GLN A 294 3.21 16.40 30.25
N LEU A 295 1.88 16.45 30.17
CA LEU A 295 0.97 15.70 31.04
C LEU A 295 1.17 14.19 30.87
N HIS A 296 1.20 13.68 29.62
CA HIS A 296 1.46 12.27 29.35
C HIS A 296 2.85 11.82 29.81
N ARG A 297 3.89 12.65 29.67
CA ARG A 297 5.23 12.37 30.22
C ARG A 297 5.23 12.30 31.75
N GLY A 298 4.53 13.19 32.43
CA GLY A 298 4.42 13.19 33.89
C GLY A 298 3.72 11.94 34.43
N VAL A 299 2.67 11.50 33.74
CA VAL A 299 1.91 10.28 34.07
C VAL A 299 2.77 9.03 33.86
N LEU A 300 3.51 8.95 32.74
CA LEU A 300 4.37 7.80 32.43
C LEU A 300 5.60 7.68 33.35
N LEU A 301 6.01 8.77 33.99
CA LEU A 301 7.10 8.79 34.98
C LEU A 301 6.63 8.57 36.43
N GLY A 302 5.34 8.27 36.65
CA GLY A 302 4.81 7.85 37.94
C GLY A 302 4.74 8.93 39.02
N ARG A 303 4.59 10.21 38.67
CA ARG A 303 4.39 11.29 39.67
C ARG A 303 2.90 11.49 40.00
N SER A 304 2.60 11.57 41.29
CA SER A 304 1.24 11.70 41.85
C SER A 304 0.64 13.10 41.60
N LEU A 305 -0.63 13.13 41.21
CA LEU A 305 -1.47 14.33 40.99
C LEU A 305 -1.76 15.04 42.33
N GLY A 306 -1.10 16.17 42.58
CA GLY A 306 -1.40 16.97 43.78
C GLY A 306 -0.76 18.34 43.93
N GLU A 307 0.08 18.82 43.02
CA GLU A 307 0.69 20.16 43.15
C GLU A 307 0.14 21.17 42.12
N ASP A 308 -0.26 22.34 42.65
CA ASP A 308 -0.93 23.44 41.95
C ASP A 308 0.03 24.13 40.94
N PRO A 309 -0.38 24.51 39.72
CA PRO A 309 0.55 24.89 38.63
C PRO A 309 1.26 26.24 38.79
N ARG A 310 1.15 26.94 39.92
CA ARG A 310 1.62 28.34 40.06
C ARG A 310 2.75 28.54 41.08
N THR A 311 3.17 27.53 41.81
CA THR A 311 4.25 27.63 42.81
C THR A 311 5.61 27.12 42.34
N LEU A 312 5.75 26.73 41.08
CA LEU A 312 6.99 26.13 40.53
C LEU A 312 7.84 27.08 39.67
N ILE A 313 7.61 28.40 39.73
CA ILE A 313 8.43 29.35 38.93
C ILE A 313 9.81 29.60 39.55
N ASP A 314 10.06 29.29 40.83
CA ASP A 314 11.23 29.85 41.52
C ASP A 314 12.28 28.87 42.06
N ASN A 315 12.15 27.55 41.88
CA ASN A 315 13.19 26.62 42.34
C ASN A 315 13.25 25.33 41.52
N GLN A 316 13.75 25.42 40.29
CA GLN A 316 14.46 24.31 39.66
C GLN A 316 15.40 24.85 38.56
N SER A 317 16.69 24.76 38.87
CA SER A 317 17.83 25.04 38.01
C SER A 317 17.73 24.35 36.64
N SER A 318 17.65 25.17 35.58
CA SER A 318 18.39 25.09 34.31
C SER A 318 18.80 23.72 33.73
N VAL A 319 17.95 22.70 33.75
CA VAL A 319 18.22 21.45 33.04
C VAL A 319 17.08 21.16 32.07
N GLY A 320 17.27 21.53 30.80
CA GLY A 320 16.48 20.99 29.70
C GLY A 320 16.06 21.96 28.60
N ASP A 321 16.29 23.27 28.72
CA ASP A 321 16.09 24.19 27.62
C ASP A 321 17.25 24.12 26.63
N THR A 322 16.91 24.02 25.36
CA THR A 322 17.80 23.80 24.21
C THR A 322 18.45 22.40 24.18
N VAL A 323 17.72 21.41 23.66
CA VAL A 323 18.41 20.37 22.89
C VAL A 323 19.01 21.10 21.69
N ASP A 324 20.30 21.41 21.83
CA ASP A 324 21.18 21.93 20.83
C ASP A 324 21.27 20.92 19.67
N CYS A 325 20.24 20.90 18.81
CA CYS A 325 20.15 20.06 17.61
C CYS A 325 21.24 20.37 16.57
N ASN A 326 22.07 21.40 16.81
CA ASN A 326 23.24 21.71 15.98
C ASN A 326 24.52 20.97 16.42
N SER A 327 24.55 20.32 17.58
CA SER A 327 25.81 19.79 18.14
C SER A 327 26.16 18.34 17.76
N ARG A 328 25.26 17.59 17.10
CA ARG A 328 25.50 16.17 16.70
C ARG A 328 25.50 15.91 15.18
N SER A 329 25.51 16.95 14.35
CA SER A 329 25.81 16.80 12.91
C SER A 329 27.31 17.00 12.70
N SER A 330 28.06 15.91 12.57
CA SER A 330 29.36 15.97 11.90
C SER A 330 29.13 16.57 10.50
N LYS A 331 29.67 17.79 10.30
CA LYS A 331 29.37 18.71 9.17
C LYS A 331 28.99 17.97 7.89
N ILE A 332 27.69 17.95 7.58
CA ILE A 332 27.26 17.91 6.18
C ILE A 332 27.73 19.26 5.63
N SER A 333 28.64 19.27 4.67
CA SER A 333 29.11 20.51 4.06
C SER A 333 28.89 20.40 2.55
N LEU A 334 27.78 20.96 2.10
CA LEU A 334 27.51 21.19 0.69
C LEU A 334 27.56 22.69 0.45
N ASN A 335 28.49 23.12 -0.40
CA ASN A 335 28.55 24.52 -0.80
C ASN A 335 27.46 24.82 -1.85
N MET A 336 27.13 26.10 -2.03
CA MET A 336 26.08 26.50 -2.97
C MET A 336 26.38 26.09 -4.42
N ASN A 337 27.64 26.13 -4.84
CA ASN A 337 28.01 25.73 -6.20
C ASN A 337 27.78 24.22 -6.45
N GLU A 338 28.07 23.38 -5.46
CA GLU A 338 27.77 21.95 -5.51
C GLU A 338 26.26 21.70 -5.53
N ALA A 339 25.47 22.47 -4.76
CA ALA A 339 24.02 22.38 -4.79
C ALA A 339 23.45 22.75 -6.17
N GLU A 340 23.95 23.81 -6.82
CA GLU A 340 23.56 24.17 -8.19
C GLU A 340 23.95 23.09 -9.20
N GLN A 341 25.14 22.49 -9.07
CA GLN A 341 25.56 21.39 -9.95
C GLN A 341 24.66 20.17 -9.82
N LEU A 342 24.26 19.81 -8.58
CA LEU A 342 23.34 18.72 -8.33
C LEU A 342 21.93 19.02 -8.88
N LEU A 343 21.46 20.26 -8.76
CA LEU A 343 20.20 20.69 -9.37
C LEU A 343 20.24 20.60 -10.90
N LEU A 344 21.35 21.00 -11.52
CA LEU A 344 21.56 20.85 -12.98
C LEU A 344 21.58 19.38 -13.40
N GLN A 345 22.20 18.51 -12.60
CA GLN A 345 22.17 17.07 -12.83
C GLN A 345 20.74 16.52 -12.71
N PHE A 346 19.97 16.96 -11.71
CA PHE A 346 18.58 16.56 -11.53
C PHE A 346 17.70 16.93 -12.73
N ARG A 347 17.92 18.08 -13.37
CA ARG A 347 17.23 18.44 -14.62
C ARG A 347 17.46 17.47 -15.77
N GLN A 348 18.55 16.71 -15.75
CA GLN A 348 18.77 15.62 -16.71
C GLN A 348 18.04 14.35 -16.27
N GLN A 349 17.86 14.15 -14.96
CA GLN A 349 17.10 13.03 -14.40
C GLN A 349 15.61 13.14 -14.72
N THR A 350 15.03 14.35 -14.79
CA THR A 350 13.61 14.54 -15.12
C THR A 350 13.19 13.90 -16.44
N ALA A 351 14.11 13.74 -17.41
CA ALA A 351 13.84 13.00 -18.64
C ALA A 351 13.38 11.54 -18.38
N TYR A 352 13.88 10.89 -17.33
CA TYR A 352 13.53 9.51 -16.96
C TYR A 352 12.28 9.41 -16.08
N PHE A 353 11.90 10.50 -15.41
CA PHE A 353 10.69 10.57 -14.59
C PHE A 353 10.10 11.99 -14.64
N PRO A 354 9.36 12.34 -15.71
CA PRO A 354 8.98 13.73 -16.02
C PRO A 354 7.76 14.25 -15.24
N PHE A 355 7.49 13.75 -14.04
CA PHE A 355 6.29 14.11 -13.27
C PHE A 355 6.49 15.31 -12.32
N ILE A 356 7.69 15.88 -12.32
CA ILE A 356 8.06 17.04 -11.52
C ILE A 356 8.86 17.97 -12.43
N GLU A 357 8.32 19.16 -12.67
CA GLU A 357 8.97 20.18 -13.50
C GLU A 357 9.76 21.15 -12.62
N VAL A 358 11.04 21.33 -12.96
CA VAL A 358 11.90 22.36 -12.36
C VAL A 358 12.27 23.36 -13.46
N PRO A 359 11.71 24.58 -13.45
CA PRO A 359 11.97 25.56 -14.49
C PRO A 359 13.47 25.89 -14.62
N GLU A 360 13.94 26.14 -15.85
CA GLU A 360 15.36 26.39 -16.15
C GLU A 360 15.95 27.59 -15.39
N GLY A 361 15.13 28.60 -15.09
CA GLY A 361 15.53 29.80 -14.33
C GLY A 361 15.62 29.62 -12.81
N THR A 362 15.22 28.46 -12.27
CA THR A 362 15.21 28.21 -10.83
C THR A 362 16.61 27.87 -10.33
N THR A 363 17.12 28.54 -9.29
CA THR A 363 18.42 28.23 -8.69
C THR A 363 18.24 27.55 -7.34
N ALA A 364 19.23 26.79 -6.87
CA ALA A 364 19.22 26.17 -5.54
C ALA A 364 19.03 27.24 -4.44
N ALA A 365 19.59 28.44 -4.61
CA ALA A 365 19.39 29.56 -3.71
C ALA A 365 17.93 30.05 -3.64
N LEU A 366 17.19 30.01 -4.75
CA LEU A 366 15.76 30.36 -4.80
C LEU A 366 14.86 29.23 -4.26
N MET A 367 15.26 27.98 -4.43
CA MET A 367 14.54 26.82 -3.90
C MET A 367 14.69 26.67 -2.39
N ALA A 368 15.86 27.00 -1.83
CA ALA A 368 16.13 26.84 -0.40
C ALA A 368 15.07 27.48 0.53
N PRO A 369 14.57 28.71 0.28
CA PRO A 369 13.48 29.28 1.09
C PRO A 369 12.07 28.87 0.65
N SER A 370 11.86 28.50 -0.62
CA SER A 370 10.51 28.26 -1.18
C SER A 370 10.07 26.80 -1.13
N GLN A 371 10.99 25.87 -1.38
CA GLN A 371 10.78 24.44 -1.47
C GLN A 371 11.96 23.67 -0.83
N PRO A 372 12.20 23.86 0.49
CA PRO A 372 13.36 23.29 1.18
C PRO A 372 13.36 21.75 1.20
N PHE A 373 12.19 21.11 1.26
CA PHE A 373 12.10 19.65 1.32
C PHE A 373 12.32 19.00 -0.05
N LEU A 374 11.76 19.58 -1.11
CA LEU A 374 12.04 19.18 -2.49
C LEU A 374 13.52 19.37 -2.83
N LEU A 375 14.13 20.50 -2.45
CA LEU A 375 15.55 20.72 -2.66
C LEU A 375 16.38 19.65 -1.93
N LEU A 376 16.05 19.34 -0.67
CA LEU A 376 16.74 18.28 0.08
C LEU A 376 16.60 16.90 -0.61
N ALA A 377 15.43 16.58 -1.15
CA ALA A 377 15.21 15.36 -1.92
C ALA A 377 16.10 15.32 -3.17
N ILE A 378 16.10 16.40 -3.96
CA ILE A 378 16.91 16.56 -5.18
C ILE A 378 18.39 16.35 -4.88
N LEU A 379 18.92 17.06 -3.88
CA LEU A 379 20.32 16.93 -3.47
C LEU A 379 20.66 15.49 -3.06
N THR A 380 19.76 14.82 -2.33
CA THR A 380 19.95 13.44 -1.89
C THR A 380 19.99 12.46 -3.06
N VAL A 381 19.06 12.56 -4.01
CA VAL A 381 18.97 11.59 -5.13
C VAL A 381 20.05 11.81 -6.19
N SER A 382 20.54 13.04 -6.38
CA SER A 382 21.55 13.33 -7.39
C SER A 382 22.99 13.01 -6.95
N LEU A 383 23.22 12.74 -5.65
CA LEU A 383 24.55 12.46 -5.06
C LEU A 383 25.12 11.05 -5.29
N THR A 384 24.72 10.39 -6.38
CA THR A 384 25.11 9.00 -6.69
C THR A 384 26.63 8.75 -6.76
N ARG A 385 27.43 9.79 -7.01
CA ARG A 385 28.90 9.73 -7.11
C ARG A 385 29.63 10.00 -5.78
N LYS A 386 28.92 10.36 -4.70
CA LYS A 386 29.48 10.59 -3.36
C LYS A 386 28.69 9.77 -2.31
N PRO A 387 28.83 8.43 -2.28
CA PRO A 387 27.95 7.53 -1.51
C PRO A 387 27.90 7.83 -0.01
N LEU A 388 29.03 8.20 0.61
CA LEU A 388 29.05 8.60 2.03
C LEU A 388 28.23 9.86 2.31
N LEU A 389 28.33 10.88 1.43
CA LEU A 389 27.56 12.11 1.57
C LEU A 389 26.08 11.87 1.28
N GLN A 390 25.78 11.02 0.28
CA GLN A 390 24.42 10.58 -0.03
C GLN A 390 23.77 9.89 1.19
N LYS A 391 24.50 9.01 1.89
CA LYS A 391 24.07 8.37 3.13
C LYS A 391 23.71 9.35 4.24
N ARG A 392 24.54 10.39 4.45
CA ARG A 392 24.27 11.45 5.44
C ARG A 392 23.05 12.29 5.08
N LEU A 393 22.87 12.62 3.80
CA LEU A 393 21.71 13.39 3.35
C LEU A 393 20.42 12.57 3.38
N ASP A 394 20.48 11.28 3.06
CA ASP A 394 19.37 10.36 3.25
C ASP A 394 18.91 10.30 4.72
N GLU A 395 19.84 10.28 5.67
CA GLU A 395 19.51 10.44 7.10
C GLU A 395 18.87 11.77 7.42
N ARG A 396 19.40 12.87 6.90
CA ARG A 396 18.80 14.19 7.10
C ARG A 396 17.39 14.25 6.52
N PHE A 397 17.18 13.77 5.30
CA PHE A 397 15.87 13.69 4.64
C PHE A 397 14.85 12.94 5.49
N ARG A 398 15.21 11.74 5.99
CA ARG A 398 14.30 10.93 6.81
C ARG A 398 14.04 11.53 8.19
N ARG A 399 15.04 12.20 8.81
CA ARG A 399 14.83 12.95 10.06
C ARG A 399 13.83 14.09 9.86
N VAL A 400 13.99 14.88 8.80
CA VAL A 400 13.06 15.97 8.46
C VAL A 400 11.67 15.42 8.16
N LEU A 401 11.56 14.34 7.39
CA LEU A 401 10.28 13.69 7.12
C LEU A 401 9.60 13.24 8.41
N SER A 402 10.34 12.57 9.30
CA SER A 402 9.82 12.12 10.60
C SER A 402 9.39 13.28 11.50
N GLU A 403 10.19 14.34 11.57
CA GLU A 403 9.89 15.49 12.42
C GLU A 403 8.73 16.33 11.86
N ARG A 404 8.82 16.76 10.60
CA ARG A 404 7.90 17.73 10.00
C ARG A 404 6.59 17.08 9.54
N VAL A 405 6.67 15.96 8.82
CA VAL A 405 5.48 15.32 8.25
C VAL A 405 4.81 14.38 9.26
N ILE A 406 5.59 13.56 9.97
CA ILE A 406 5.01 12.56 10.88
C ILE A 406 4.69 13.19 12.26
N PHE A 407 5.64 13.90 12.86
CA PHE A 407 5.50 14.40 14.23
C PHE A 407 4.73 15.73 14.32
N TYR A 408 4.96 16.67 13.40
CA TYR A 408 4.19 17.93 13.32
C TYR A 408 2.98 17.85 12.38
N GLY A 409 2.86 16.81 11.55
CA GLY A 409 1.71 16.66 10.66
C GLY A 409 1.67 17.68 9.51
N GLU A 410 2.79 18.31 9.16
CA GLU A 410 2.84 19.31 8.09
C GLU A 410 2.52 18.67 6.73
N LYS A 411 1.68 19.35 5.92
CA LYS A 411 1.25 18.89 4.59
C LYS A 411 1.41 20.04 3.60
N SER A 412 2.12 19.81 2.50
CA SER A 412 2.37 20.83 1.48
C SER A 412 2.75 20.20 0.14
N MET A 413 2.66 21.00 -0.93
CA MET A 413 3.16 20.60 -2.25
C MET A 413 4.67 20.31 -2.24
N ASP A 414 5.45 21.02 -1.40
CA ASP A 414 6.88 20.78 -1.23
C ASP A 414 7.15 19.36 -0.69
N TYR A 415 6.39 18.92 0.32
CA TYR A 415 6.50 17.57 0.88
C TYR A 415 6.10 16.49 -0.13
N VAL A 416 5.00 16.69 -0.86
CA VAL A 416 4.53 15.75 -1.89
C VAL A 416 5.56 15.61 -3.01
N GLN A 417 6.04 16.72 -3.56
CA GLN A 417 7.03 16.72 -4.64
C GLN A 417 8.36 16.11 -4.15
N GLY A 418 8.84 16.49 -2.96
CA GLY A 418 10.08 15.95 -2.41
C GLY A 418 10.00 14.44 -2.12
N LEU A 419 8.88 13.95 -1.58
CA LEU A 419 8.65 12.52 -1.40
C LEU A 419 8.60 11.79 -2.73
N LEU A 420 7.94 12.36 -3.74
CA LEU A 420 7.83 11.75 -5.06
C LEU A 420 9.20 11.68 -5.76
N VAL A 421 10.03 12.74 -5.71
CA VAL A 421 11.43 12.71 -6.19
C VAL A 421 12.22 11.63 -5.47
N TYR A 422 12.16 11.63 -4.13
CA TYR A 422 12.92 10.67 -3.33
C TYR A 422 12.51 9.22 -3.64
N MET A 423 11.22 8.96 -3.88
CA MET A 423 10.71 7.63 -4.25
C MET A 423 11.13 7.22 -5.68
N ALA A 424 11.13 8.15 -6.64
CA ALA A 424 11.52 7.88 -8.01
C ALA A 424 13.01 7.47 -8.16
N TRP A 425 13.89 7.98 -7.30
CA TRP A 425 15.34 7.65 -7.29
C TRP A 425 15.82 7.17 -5.92
N ARG A 426 14.99 6.40 -5.21
CA ARG A 426 15.30 5.94 -3.85
C ARG A 426 16.67 5.25 -3.81
N PRO A 427 17.60 5.64 -2.92
CA PRO A 427 18.93 5.03 -2.84
C PRO A 427 18.87 3.66 -2.15
N LEU A 428 18.45 2.63 -2.90
CA LEU A 428 18.21 1.26 -2.43
C LEU A 428 19.43 0.61 -1.76
N HIS A 429 20.64 1.06 -2.11
CA HIS A 429 21.91 0.53 -1.60
C HIS A 429 22.24 0.99 -0.17
N ILE A 430 21.61 2.05 0.35
CA ILE A 430 21.91 2.58 1.69
C ILE A 430 21.27 1.74 2.79
N ARG A 431 20.04 1.28 2.56
CA ARG A 431 19.29 0.39 3.48
C ARG A 431 18.65 -0.75 2.68
N PRO A 432 19.45 -1.74 2.25
CA PRO A 432 18.93 -2.94 1.60
C PRO A 432 17.98 -3.67 2.55
N LEU A 433 17.00 -4.38 2.01
CA LEU A 433 15.97 -5.12 2.77
C LEU A 433 15.03 -4.26 3.64
N SER A 434 15.17 -2.93 3.66
CA SER A 434 14.24 -2.05 4.38
C SER A 434 12.89 -1.95 3.67
N HIS A 435 11.82 -2.20 4.41
CA HIS A 435 10.42 -2.08 3.94
C HIS A 435 9.87 -0.64 4.00
N GLN A 436 10.71 0.35 4.33
CA GLN A 436 10.29 1.76 4.45
C GLN A 436 9.79 2.37 3.13
N GLY A 437 10.14 1.79 1.97
CA GLY A 437 9.64 2.27 0.67
C GLY A 437 8.11 2.26 0.59
N SER A 438 7.47 1.19 1.08
CA SER A 438 6.00 1.11 1.10
C SER A 438 5.39 2.12 2.07
N GLN A 439 6.05 2.39 3.20
CA GLN A 439 5.59 3.38 4.17
C GLN A 439 5.63 4.79 3.57
N PHE A 440 6.72 5.17 2.92
CA PHE A 440 6.83 6.47 2.24
C PHE A 440 5.84 6.60 1.09
N MET A 441 5.56 5.50 0.39
CA MET A 441 4.52 5.48 -0.63
C MET A 441 3.13 5.75 -0.04
N GLN A 442 2.80 5.14 1.10
CA GLN A 442 1.52 5.39 1.78
C GLN A 442 1.43 6.81 2.33
N ILE A 443 2.51 7.37 2.87
CA ILE A 443 2.57 8.79 3.27
C ILE A 443 2.32 9.70 2.06
N LEU A 444 2.92 9.39 0.91
CA LEU A 444 2.72 10.15 -0.32
C LEU A 444 1.25 10.08 -0.80
N VAL A 445 0.67 8.88 -0.87
CA VAL A 445 -0.74 8.67 -1.30
C VAL A 445 -1.71 9.36 -0.35
N THR A 446 -1.51 9.24 0.95
CA THR A 446 -2.36 9.90 1.96
C THR A 446 -2.23 11.42 1.87
N MET A 447 -1.01 11.96 1.69
CA MET A 447 -0.83 13.41 1.53
C MET A 447 -1.45 13.96 0.23
N ILE A 448 -1.38 13.20 -0.87
CA ILE A 448 -2.09 13.53 -2.13
C ILE A 448 -3.61 13.59 -1.91
N SER A 449 -4.16 12.64 -1.16
CA SER A 449 -5.57 12.60 -0.79
C SER A 449 -5.95 13.78 0.11
N ASP A 450 -5.15 14.08 1.13
CA ASP A 450 -5.39 15.18 2.07
C ASP A 450 -5.37 16.56 1.38
N LEU A 451 -4.49 16.73 0.39
CA LEU A 451 -4.41 17.94 -0.43
C LEU A 451 -5.44 17.96 -1.59
N LYS A 452 -6.28 16.93 -1.71
CA LYS A 452 -7.31 16.78 -2.75
C LYS A 452 -6.78 16.94 -4.17
N LEU A 453 -5.54 16.49 -4.42
CA LEU A 453 -4.91 16.65 -5.74
C LEU A 453 -5.56 15.77 -6.81
N THR A 454 -6.21 14.68 -6.42
CA THR A 454 -6.97 13.79 -7.32
C THR A 454 -8.26 14.41 -7.84
N GLU A 455 -8.86 15.36 -7.12
CA GLU A 455 -10.07 16.08 -7.54
C GLU A 455 -9.72 17.24 -8.50
N ASN A 456 -8.48 17.72 -8.47
CA ASN A 456 -8.00 18.87 -9.22
C ASN A 456 -7.31 18.48 -10.53
N MET A 457 -7.93 17.60 -11.32
CA MET A 457 -7.37 17.14 -12.61
C MET A 457 -7.22 18.25 -13.66
N HIS A 458 -7.64 19.49 -13.41
CA HIS A 458 -7.40 20.62 -14.31
C HIS A 458 -6.04 21.28 -14.10
N ASP A 459 -5.48 21.19 -12.90
CA ASP A 459 -4.13 21.68 -12.60
C ASP A 459 -3.06 20.70 -13.09
N GLN A 460 -2.06 21.22 -13.80
CA GLN A 460 -1.00 20.40 -14.38
C GLN A 460 -0.11 19.80 -13.30
N ALA A 461 0.28 20.59 -12.30
CA ALA A 461 1.14 20.11 -11.22
C ALA A 461 0.46 19.00 -10.39
N ALA A 462 -0.81 19.17 -10.03
CA ALA A 462 -1.59 18.15 -9.36
C ALA A 462 -1.73 16.87 -10.20
N ARG A 463 -2.07 16.99 -11.50
CA ARG A 463 -2.15 15.84 -12.41
C ARG A 463 -0.84 15.06 -12.48
N ASP A 464 0.28 15.75 -12.71
CA ASP A 464 1.58 15.12 -12.93
C ASP A 464 2.05 14.39 -11.67
N ILE A 465 1.87 15.01 -10.50
CA ILE A 465 2.13 14.37 -9.20
C ILE A 465 1.32 13.09 -9.05
N CYS A 466 0.02 13.14 -9.31
CA CYS A 466 -0.85 11.96 -9.19
C CYS A 466 -0.44 10.87 -10.19
N LEU A 467 -0.18 11.22 -11.46
CA LEU A 467 0.30 10.28 -12.48
C LEU A 467 1.63 9.63 -12.07
N GLY A 468 2.58 10.42 -11.57
CA GLY A 468 3.87 9.93 -11.09
C GLY A 468 3.74 9.01 -9.89
N CYS A 469 2.94 9.41 -8.90
CA CYS A 469 2.66 8.64 -7.70
C CYS A 469 2.02 7.30 -8.04
N PHE A 470 0.90 7.30 -8.76
CA PHE A 470 0.20 6.06 -9.08
C PHE A 470 1.03 5.16 -10.01
N SER A 471 1.85 5.73 -10.91
CA SER A 471 2.78 4.93 -11.71
C SER A 471 3.86 4.24 -10.86
N LEU A 472 4.40 4.91 -9.83
CA LEU A 472 5.35 4.29 -8.91
C LEU A 472 4.66 3.24 -8.03
N SER A 473 3.46 3.53 -7.54
CA SER A 473 2.69 2.60 -6.69
C SER A 473 2.43 1.28 -7.42
N SER A 474 1.97 1.40 -8.66
CA SER A 474 1.66 0.26 -9.51
C SER A 474 2.89 -0.57 -9.80
N LEU A 475 3.98 0.07 -10.26
CA LEU A 475 5.25 -0.59 -10.52
C LEU A 475 5.80 -1.35 -9.30
N LEU A 476 5.82 -0.70 -8.13
CA LEU A 476 6.33 -1.32 -6.90
C LEU A 476 5.48 -2.53 -6.51
N SER A 477 4.16 -2.44 -6.63
CA SER A 477 3.24 -3.55 -6.36
C SER A 477 3.55 -4.77 -7.25
N VAL A 478 3.76 -4.54 -8.56
CA VAL A 478 4.17 -5.59 -9.51
C VAL A 478 5.51 -6.21 -9.13
N GLY A 479 6.51 -5.40 -8.77
CA GLY A 479 7.84 -5.87 -8.36
C GLY A 479 7.82 -6.81 -7.16
N PHE A 480 6.84 -6.66 -6.26
CA PHE A 480 6.62 -7.55 -5.11
C PHE A 480 5.65 -8.72 -5.40
N ARG A 481 5.27 -8.94 -6.67
CA ARG A 481 4.25 -9.92 -7.10
C ARG A 481 2.91 -9.74 -6.40
N ARG A 482 2.55 -8.48 -6.10
CA ARG A 482 1.25 -8.10 -5.56
C ARG A 482 0.38 -7.55 -6.68
N ARG A 483 -0.93 -7.69 -6.50
CA ARG A 483 -1.91 -7.02 -7.38
C ARG A 483 -1.73 -5.52 -7.17
N GLY A 484 -1.49 -4.76 -8.25
CA GLY A 484 -1.51 -3.29 -8.15
C GLY A 484 -2.81 -2.83 -7.53
N ASP A 485 -2.76 -1.83 -6.65
CA ASP A 485 -3.95 -1.25 -6.02
C ASP A 485 -4.96 -0.86 -7.12
N ASP A 486 -6.18 -1.43 -7.08
CA ASP A 486 -7.21 -1.19 -8.11
C ASP A 486 -7.50 0.32 -8.27
N ILE A 487 -7.28 1.10 -7.21
CA ILE A 487 -7.42 2.57 -7.20
C ILE A 487 -6.36 3.24 -8.08
N ALA A 488 -5.09 2.84 -7.96
CA ALA A 488 -3.98 3.45 -8.71
C ALA A 488 -4.14 3.25 -10.22
N TYR A 489 -4.49 2.03 -10.62
CA TYR A 489 -4.76 1.73 -12.02
C TYR A 489 -6.01 2.44 -12.55
N LYS A 490 -7.11 2.44 -11.77
CA LYS A 490 -8.34 3.14 -12.17
C LYS A 490 -8.06 4.61 -12.43
N TYR A 491 -7.35 5.28 -11.52
CA TYR A 491 -6.96 6.68 -11.70
C TYR A 491 -6.07 6.88 -12.93
N LEU A 492 -5.00 6.08 -13.09
CA LEU A 492 -4.11 6.20 -14.26
C LEU A 492 -4.88 6.07 -15.58
N LYS A 493 -5.79 5.09 -15.65
CA LYS A 493 -6.63 4.86 -16.83
C LYS A 493 -7.58 6.03 -17.08
N GLU A 494 -8.30 6.48 -16.06
CA GLU A 494 -9.21 7.63 -16.15
C GLU A 494 -8.46 8.92 -16.55
N ALA A 495 -7.27 9.15 -16.00
CA ALA A 495 -6.45 10.32 -16.33
C ALA A 495 -5.91 10.27 -17.77
N VAL A 496 -5.49 9.10 -18.25
CA VAL A 496 -5.08 8.91 -19.64
C VAL A 496 -6.27 9.10 -20.59
N ASP A 497 -7.43 8.51 -20.27
CA ASP A 497 -8.65 8.62 -21.08
C ASP A 497 -9.17 10.07 -21.11
N ALA A 498 -9.11 10.79 -19.99
CA ALA A 498 -9.52 12.19 -19.89
C ALA A 498 -8.65 13.10 -20.76
N LYS A 499 -7.31 12.94 -20.71
CA LYS A 499 -6.39 13.74 -21.52
C LYS A 499 -6.53 13.42 -23.01
N GLN A 500 -6.84 12.18 -23.38
CA GLN A 500 -7.16 11.81 -24.77
C GLN A 500 -8.40 12.55 -25.31
N ARG A 501 -9.40 12.85 -24.48
CA ARG A 501 -10.60 13.61 -24.89
C ARG A 501 -10.35 15.12 -25.04
N LEU A 502 -9.29 15.64 -24.44
CA LEU A 502 -8.96 17.07 -24.42
C LEU A 502 -8.11 17.53 -25.62
N ASP A 503 -7.69 16.62 -26.50
CA ASP A 503 -6.96 16.88 -27.76
C ASP A 503 -5.72 17.79 -27.60
N GLN A 504 -5.05 17.69 -26.44
CA GLN A 504 -3.85 18.46 -26.10
C GLN A 504 -2.59 17.88 -26.77
N PRO A 505 -1.56 18.72 -27.04
CA PRO A 505 -0.31 18.24 -27.63
C PRO A 505 0.35 17.15 -26.78
N TYR A 506 1.00 16.20 -27.44
CA TYR A 506 1.61 15.03 -26.80
C TYR A 506 2.81 15.42 -25.94
N GLU A 507 2.63 15.42 -24.63
CA GLU A 507 3.70 15.55 -23.65
C GLU A 507 4.31 14.18 -23.28
N GLU A 508 5.58 14.16 -22.90
CA GLU A 508 6.31 12.94 -22.54
C GLU A 508 5.68 12.21 -21.33
N GLN A 509 5.15 12.95 -20.34
CA GLN A 509 4.44 12.36 -19.19
C GLN A 509 3.26 11.50 -19.63
N PHE A 510 2.52 11.96 -20.64
CA PHE A 510 1.33 11.26 -21.14
C PHE A 510 1.71 9.97 -21.87
N GLN A 511 2.75 10.02 -22.71
CA GLN A 511 3.27 8.83 -23.41
C GLN A 511 3.71 7.75 -22.42
N LEU A 512 4.49 8.13 -21.40
CA LEU A 512 4.93 7.20 -20.36
C LEU A 512 3.76 6.65 -19.55
N SER A 513 2.78 7.48 -19.19
CA SER A 513 1.60 7.05 -18.44
C SER A 513 0.74 6.06 -19.24
N LYS A 514 0.55 6.30 -20.55
CA LYS A 514 -0.17 5.39 -21.45
C LYS A 514 0.53 4.04 -21.59
N LEU A 515 1.86 4.03 -21.78
CA LEU A 515 2.63 2.79 -21.80
C LEU A 515 2.57 2.06 -20.45
N HIS A 516 2.54 2.80 -19.33
CA HIS A 516 2.41 2.21 -18.01
C HIS A 516 1.04 1.54 -17.79
N VAL A 517 -0.05 2.12 -18.31
CA VAL A 517 -1.38 1.47 -18.32
C VAL A 517 -1.35 0.15 -19.10
N LEU A 518 -0.71 0.10 -20.27
CA LEU A 518 -0.53 -1.14 -21.04
C LEU A 518 0.30 -2.18 -20.28
N PHE A 519 1.32 -1.73 -19.55
CA PHE A 519 2.17 -2.59 -18.74
C PHE A 519 1.36 -3.24 -17.61
N GLU A 520 0.57 -2.44 -16.92
CA GLU A 520 -0.37 -2.89 -15.90
C GLU A 520 -1.39 -3.90 -16.42
N GLU A 521 -1.99 -3.65 -17.58
CA GLU A 521 -2.91 -4.61 -18.20
C GLU A 521 -2.23 -5.92 -18.58
N THR A 522 -0.98 -5.86 -19.06
CA THR A 522 -0.17 -7.06 -19.35
C THR A 522 0.10 -7.86 -18.08
N VAL A 523 0.44 -7.20 -16.97
CA VAL A 523 0.69 -7.87 -15.68
C VAL A 523 -0.59 -8.48 -15.11
N ARG A 524 -1.75 -7.82 -15.23
CA ARG A 524 -3.04 -8.43 -14.84
C ARG A 524 -3.30 -9.73 -15.59
N CYS A 525 -3.03 -9.78 -16.90
CA CYS A 525 -3.12 -11.01 -17.67
C CYS A 525 -2.17 -12.10 -17.13
N HIS A 526 -0.94 -11.75 -16.76
CA HIS A 526 0.01 -12.71 -16.15
C HIS A 526 -0.51 -13.27 -14.81
N ILE A 527 -1.13 -12.45 -13.96
CA ILE A 527 -1.68 -12.88 -12.67
C ILE A 527 -2.92 -13.75 -12.85
N GLU A 528 -3.81 -13.41 -13.79
CA GLU A 528 -5.02 -14.19 -14.08
C GLU A 528 -4.73 -15.61 -14.59
N CYS A 529 -3.56 -15.82 -15.20
CA CYS A 529 -3.05 -17.09 -15.71
C CYS A 529 -2.18 -17.89 -14.72
N GLY A 530 -2.49 -17.84 -13.42
CA GLY A 530 -1.72 -18.53 -12.37
C GLY A 530 -1.45 -20.04 -12.63
N PRO A 531 -0.44 -20.63 -11.95
CA PRO A 531 0.27 -21.82 -12.44
C PRO A 531 -0.55 -23.11 -12.61
N LEU A 532 -1.72 -23.23 -11.98
CA LEU A 532 -2.49 -24.47 -11.94
C LEU A 532 -3.99 -24.13 -11.96
N LYS A 533 -4.70 -24.57 -13.02
CA LYS A 533 -6.17 -24.49 -13.24
C LYS A 533 -6.71 -23.14 -13.76
N CYS A 534 -6.33 -22.76 -14.98
CA CYS A 534 -7.12 -21.79 -15.74
C CYS A 534 -8.28 -22.51 -16.47
N SER A 535 -9.52 -22.02 -16.33
CA SER A 535 -10.66 -22.51 -17.12
C SER A 535 -10.44 -22.16 -18.60
N ILE A 536 -10.88 -23.00 -19.54
CA ILE A 536 -10.80 -22.75 -21.00
C ILE A 536 -11.38 -21.37 -21.37
N THR A 537 -12.45 -20.95 -20.69
CA THR A 537 -13.06 -19.63 -20.88
C THR A 537 -12.16 -18.47 -20.42
N LYS A 538 -11.39 -18.64 -19.34
CA LYS A 538 -10.42 -17.64 -18.86
C LYS A 538 -9.20 -17.56 -19.79
N GLN A 539 -8.72 -18.72 -20.26
CA GLN A 539 -7.65 -18.80 -21.25
C GLN A 539 -8.00 -18.02 -22.54
N ARG A 540 -9.18 -18.26 -23.11
CA ARG A 540 -9.63 -17.56 -24.32
C ARG A 540 -9.72 -16.04 -24.13
N ARG A 541 -10.20 -15.60 -22.96
CA ARG A 541 -10.28 -14.17 -22.62
C ARG A 541 -8.89 -13.52 -22.53
N VAL A 542 -7.91 -14.21 -21.96
CA VAL A 542 -6.53 -13.71 -21.89
C VAL A 542 -5.88 -13.70 -23.28
N GLU A 543 -6.14 -14.70 -24.12
CA GLU A 543 -5.68 -14.73 -25.52
C GLU A 543 -6.23 -13.55 -26.32
N GLU A 544 -7.54 -13.26 -26.22
CA GLU A 544 -8.17 -12.09 -26.86
C GLU A 544 -7.58 -10.77 -26.33
N LYS A 545 -7.37 -10.66 -25.01
CA LYS A 545 -6.79 -9.46 -24.40
C LYS A 545 -5.31 -9.28 -24.78
N MET A 546 -4.56 -10.37 -24.92
CA MET A 546 -3.17 -10.37 -25.39
C MET A 546 -3.08 -9.79 -26.81
N GLU A 547 -3.97 -10.20 -27.73
CA GLU A 547 -3.99 -9.64 -29.08
C GLU A 547 -4.41 -8.17 -29.10
N SER A 548 -5.37 -7.76 -28.24
CA SER A 548 -5.69 -6.34 -28.03
C SER A 548 -4.48 -5.53 -27.60
N LEU A 549 -3.73 -6.02 -26.60
CA LEU A 549 -2.52 -5.35 -26.09
C LEU A 549 -1.43 -5.26 -27.15
N ARG A 550 -1.24 -6.31 -27.97
CA ARG A 550 -0.32 -6.29 -29.11
C ARG A 550 -0.70 -5.21 -30.12
N LEU A 551 -1.98 -5.14 -30.49
CA LEU A 551 -2.47 -4.17 -31.45
C LEU A 551 -2.34 -2.74 -30.91
N GLU A 552 -2.71 -2.50 -29.65
CA GLU A 552 -2.57 -1.19 -29.01
C GLU A 552 -1.12 -0.72 -28.96
N LEU A 553 -0.17 -1.62 -28.65
CA LEU A 553 1.26 -1.31 -28.67
C LEU A 553 1.73 -0.98 -30.10
N GLN A 554 1.30 -1.72 -31.11
CA GLN A 554 1.61 -1.41 -32.51
C GLN A 554 1.01 -0.08 -32.97
N ILE A 555 -0.22 0.25 -32.55
CA ILE A 555 -0.85 1.54 -32.84
C ILE A 555 -0.04 2.65 -32.20
N PHE A 556 0.33 2.50 -30.92
CA PHE A 556 1.19 3.46 -30.22
C PHE A 556 2.48 3.70 -31.01
N GLU A 557 3.15 2.65 -31.45
CA GLU A 557 4.39 2.74 -32.24
C GLU A 557 4.19 3.36 -33.63
N ARG A 558 3.04 3.16 -34.28
CA ARG A 558 2.75 3.80 -35.58
C ARG A 558 2.41 5.27 -35.44
N VAL A 559 1.59 5.62 -34.44
CA VAL A 559 1.16 6.99 -34.16
C VAL A 559 2.34 7.83 -33.67
N HIS A 560 3.23 7.24 -32.88
CA HIS A 560 4.40 7.91 -32.30
C HIS A 560 5.71 7.49 -32.97
N GLY A 561 5.62 6.90 -34.17
CA GLY A 561 6.74 6.31 -34.89
C GLY A 561 7.64 7.34 -35.59
N PRO A 562 8.80 6.90 -36.12
CA PRO A 562 9.87 7.78 -36.61
C PRO A 562 9.54 8.62 -37.86
N SER A 563 8.35 8.52 -38.44
CA SER A 563 7.96 9.20 -39.68
C SER A 563 7.47 10.64 -39.52
N THR A 564 7.38 11.18 -38.29
CA THR A 564 6.97 12.57 -38.04
C THR A 564 7.96 13.29 -37.13
N ASN A 565 8.98 13.95 -37.72
CA ASN A 565 9.96 14.83 -37.08
C ASN A 565 10.86 14.20 -35.97
N ALA A 566 12.17 14.19 -36.24
CA ALA A 566 13.33 13.92 -35.36
C ALA A 566 13.08 13.47 -33.90
N ASN A 567 13.51 12.23 -33.57
CA ASN A 567 13.72 11.69 -32.21
C ASN A 567 12.52 11.74 -31.23
N ILE A 568 11.37 11.16 -31.63
CA ILE A 568 10.14 11.12 -30.81
C ILE A 568 10.24 10.23 -29.55
N HIS A 569 11.15 9.24 -29.51
CA HIS A 569 11.29 8.38 -28.33
C HIS A 569 12.59 8.65 -27.56
N THR A 570 12.44 9.19 -26.35
CA THR A 570 13.49 9.26 -25.33
C THR A 570 13.86 7.85 -24.85
N ALA A 571 15.04 7.71 -24.24
CA ALA A 571 15.50 6.44 -23.68
C ALA A 571 14.48 5.70 -22.78
N PRO A 572 13.80 6.35 -21.82
CA PRO A 572 12.82 5.69 -20.95
C PRO A 572 11.61 5.14 -21.72
N VAL A 573 11.10 5.85 -22.72
CA VAL A 573 9.98 5.39 -23.55
C VAL A 573 10.38 4.11 -24.31
N ARG A 574 11.57 4.08 -24.91
CA ARG A 574 12.07 2.90 -25.65
C ARG A 574 12.35 1.71 -24.74
N LEU A 575 12.86 1.95 -23.53
CA LEU A 575 13.08 0.91 -22.53
C LEU A 575 11.76 0.26 -22.12
N LEU A 576 10.76 1.07 -21.77
CA LEU A 576 9.43 0.58 -21.37
C LEU A 576 8.73 -0.16 -22.52
N LEU A 577 8.80 0.37 -23.74
CA LEU A 577 8.27 -0.28 -24.94
C LEU A 577 8.91 -1.65 -25.18
N SER A 578 10.24 -1.73 -25.06
CA SER A 578 10.96 -2.99 -25.25
C SER A 578 10.63 -4.01 -24.16
N SER A 579 10.48 -3.58 -22.90
CA SER A 579 10.07 -4.48 -21.81
C SER A 579 8.63 -4.97 -21.99
N LEU A 580 7.71 -4.11 -22.41
CA LEU A 580 6.33 -4.48 -22.77
C LEU A 580 6.30 -5.59 -23.83
N ARG A 581 7.11 -5.48 -24.89
CA ARG A 581 7.20 -6.51 -25.93
C ARG A 581 7.64 -7.86 -25.35
N VAL A 582 8.61 -7.87 -24.43
CA VAL A 582 9.04 -9.08 -23.72
C VAL A 582 7.89 -9.69 -22.93
N HIS A 583 7.22 -8.90 -22.09
CA HIS A 583 6.16 -9.40 -21.22
C HIS A 583 4.93 -9.87 -22.00
N ILE A 584 4.56 -9.21 -23.10
CA ILE A 584 3.48 -9.65 -23.99
C ILE A 584 3.89 -10.93 -24.73
N ALA A 585 5.16 -11.08 -25.12
CA ALA A 585 5.67 -12.31 -25.74
C ALA A 585 5.73 -13.49 -24.76
N LEU A 586 5.80 -13.23 -23.45
CA LEU A 586 5.84 -14.26 -22.40
C LEU A 586 4.44 -14.83 -22.05
N LEU A 587 3.35 -14.12 -22.35
CA LEU A 587 1.99 -14.54 -21.99
C LEU A 587 1.64 -15.98 -22.44
N PRO A 588 1.97 -16.43 -23.68
CA PRO A 588 1.67 -17.78 -24.12
C PRO A 588 2.21 -18.90 -23.21
N PHE A 589 3.41 -18.74 -22.63
CA PHE A 589 4.00 -19.78 -21.77
C PHE A 589 3.29 -19.90 -20.42
N ARG A 590 2.67 -18.83 -19.94
CA ARG A 590 1.88 -18.82 -18.70
C ARG A 590 0.47 -19.39 -18.90
N ILE A 591 0.00 -19.43 -20.14
CA ILE A 591 -1.34 -19.92 -20.51
C ILE A 591 -1.37 -21.47 -20.68
N LEU A 592 -0.22 -22.11 -20.84
CA LEU A 592 -0.13 -23.56 -21.11
C LEU A 592 -0.63 -24.41 -19.93
N ASP A 593 -1.65 -25.23 -20.17
CA ASP A 593 -2.17 -26.24 -19.24
C ASP A 593 -1.34 -27.53 -19.35
N PRO A 594 -0.69 -28.02 -18.28
CA PRO A 594 0.06 -29.27 -18.30
C PRO A 594 -0.82 -30.53 -18.30
N ARG A 595 -2.15 -30.44 -18.39
CA ARG A 595 -3.03 -31.62 -18.43
C ARG A 595 -2.77 -32.49 -19.69
N PRO A 596 -2.71 -33.84 -19.56
CA PRO A 596 -2.15 -34.73 -20.59
C PRO A 596 -3.07 -35.01 -21.80
N SER A 597 -4.22 -34.34 -21.93
CA SER A 597 -5.22 -34.68 -22.95
C SER A 597 -4.93 -34.08 -24.34
N THR A 598 -3.99 -33.14 -24.44
CA THR A 598 -3.53 -32.57 -25.72
C THR A 598 -2.02 -32.53 -25.69
N ILE A 599 -1.38 -33.39 -26.49
CA ILE A 599 0.07 -33.35 -26.72
C ILE A 599 0.42 -31.90 -27.13
N PRO A 600 1.27 -31.16 -26.37
CA PRO A 600 1.73 -29.86 -26.82
C PRO A 600 2.46 -30.07 -28.13
N ASN A 601 2.07 -29.33 -29.18
CA ASN A 601 2.89 -29.29 -30.40
C ASN A 601 4.21 -28.58 -30.03
N PHE A 602 5.24 -29.37 -29.70
CA PHE A 602 6.53 -28.86 -29.23
C PHE A 602 7.19 -27.89 -30.22
N GLU A 603 6.91 -28.01 -31.52
CA GLU A 603 7.37 -27.05 -32.54
C GLU A 603 6.79 -25.65 -32.29
N ARG A 604 5.47 -25.56 -32.06
CA ARG A 604 4.80 -24.28 -31.74
C ARG A 604 5.31 -23.66 -30.44
N LEU A 605 5.65 -24.50 -29.46
CA LEU A 605 6.23 -24.05 -28.19
C LEU A 605 7.63 -23.46 -28.40
N VAL A 606 8.46 -24.10 -29.21
CA VAL A 606 9.81 -23.62 -29.58
C VAL A 606 9.72 -22.33 -30.41
N ASP A 607 8.74 -22.19 -31.31
CA ASP A 607 8.51 -20.96 -32.08
C ASP A 607 8.14 -19.79 -31.16
N GLN A 608 7.23 -20.02 -30.22
CA GLN A 608 6.88 -19.04 -29.18
C GLN A 608 8.12 -18.70 -28.33
N GLY A 609 8.87 -19.74 -27.92
CA GLY A 609 10.15 -19.65 -27.20
C GLY A 609 11.11 -18.68 -27.88
N THR A 610 11.34 -18.93 -29.16
CA THR A 610 12.25 -18.20 -30.02
C THR A 610 11.82 -16.75 -30.21
N PHE A 611 10.52 -16.50 -30.37
CA PHE A 611 9.98 -15.15 -30.46
C PHE A 611 10.24 -14.35 -29.18
N CYS A 612 9.94 -14.93 -28.01
CA CYS A 612 10.18 -14.26 -26.73
C CYS A 612 11.68 -14.06 -26.47
N ALA A 613 12.52 -15.06 -26.75
CA ALA A 613 13.97 -14.93 -26.64
C ALA A 613 14.53 -13.81 -27.54
N THR A 614 13.93 -13.60 -28.72
CA THR A 614 14.29 -12.50 -29.62
C THR A 614 13.90 -11.14 -29.02
N GLN A 615 12.73 -11.02 -28.41
CA GLN A 615 12.34 -9.78 -27.72
C GLN A 615 13.25 -9.49 -26.52
N ILE A 616 13.60 -10.51 -25.74
CA ILE A 616 14.54 -10.40 -24.60
C ILE A 616 15.89 -9.91 -25.10
N ARG A 617 16.40 -10.52 -26.18
CA ARG A 617 17.65 -10.12 -26.82
C ARG A 617 17.61 -8.65 -27.25
N SER A 618 16.57 -8.23 -27.95
CA SER A 618 16.41 -6.83 -28.39
C SER A 618 16.36 -5.85 -27.22
N PHE A 619 15.72 -6.23 -26.11
CA PHE A 619 15.74 -5.41 -24.88
C PHE A 619 17.17 -5.24 -24.36
N PHE A 620 17.94 -6.33 -24.21
CA PHE A 620 19.32 -6.25 -23.69
C PHE A 620 20.27 -5.50 -24.64
N GLU A 621 20.14 -5.72 -25.95
CA GLU A 621 20.91 -4.97 -26.95
C GLU A 621 20.62 -3.47 -26.86
N TYR A 622 19.35 -3.08 -26.74
CA TYR A 622 18.98 -1.69 -26.57
C TYR A 622 19.46 -1.13 -25.23
N PHE A 623 19.22 -1.84 -24.12
CA PHE A 623 19.64 -1.44 -22.78
C PHE A 623 21.16 -1.22 -22.74
N LEU A 624 21.95 -2.12 -23.32
CA LEU A 624 23.41 -1.99 -23.41
C LEU A 624 23.86 -0.92 -24.41
N SER A 625 23.04 -0.56 -25.40
CA SER A 625 23.33 0.56 -26.32
C SER A 625 23.20 1.93 -25.64
N VAL A 626 22.46 2.02 -24.53
CA VAL A 626 22.34 3.27 -23.76
C VAL A 626 23.73 3.69 -23.25
N PRO A 627 24.14 4.96 -23.44
CA PRO A 627 25.43 5.45 -22.94
C PRO A 627 25.59 5.25 -21.44
N GLN A 628 26.78 4.80 -21.00
CA GLN A 628 27.04 4.46 -19.59
C GLN A 628 26.75 5.62 -18.62
N GLY A 629 27.00 6.87 -19.03
CA GLY A 629 26.72 8.06 -18.20
C GLY A 629 25.23 8.21 -17.84
N GLN A 630 24.31 7.77 -18.71
CA GLN A 630 22.87 7.89 -18.51
C GLN A 630 22.33 6.95 -17.42
N TYR A 631 23.07 5.90 -17.05
CA TYR A 631 22.65 4.96 -16.00
C TYR A 631 22.54 5.64 -14.63
N THR A 632 23.26 6.74 -14.43
CA THR A 632 23.16 7.57 -13.22
C THR A 632 21.87 8.38 -13.14
N LEU A 633 21.16 8.50 -14.28
CA LEU A 633 19.89 9.23 -14.40
C LEU A 633 18.67 8.30 -14.27
N PHE A 634 18.87 6.99 -14.39
CA PHE A 634 17.80 6.00 -14.36
C PHE A 634 17.00 6.07 -13.06
N SER A 635 15.69 6.15 -13.21
CA SER A 635 14.74 6.05 -12.10
C SER A 635 14.58 4.58 -11.68
N ILE A 636 13.92 4.37 -10.55
CA ILE A 636 13.55 3.02 -10.10
C ILE A 636 12.72 2.28 -11.15
N ARG A 637 11.97 3.00 -11.99
CA ARG A 637 11.22 2.43 -13.12
C ARG A 637 12.11 1.73 -14.11
N ASP A 638 13.17 2.39 -14.56
CA ASP A 638 14.08 1.87 -15.58
C ASP A 638 14.83 0.64 -15.06
N TRP A 639 15.28 0.69 -13.80
CA TRP A 639 15.87 -0.45 -13.13
C TRP A 639 14.90 -1.61 -12.95
N CYS A 640 13.63 -1.34 -12.63
CA CYS A 640 12.60 -2.36 -12.56
C CYS A 640 12.35 -3.03 -13.92
N GLN A 641 12.38 -2.30 -15.04
CA GLN A 641 12.24 -2.92 -16.38
C GLN A 641 13.35 -3.95 -16.65
N LEU A 642 14.59 -3.64 -16.24
CA LEU A 642 15.71 -4.59 -16.33
C LEU A 642 15.45 -5.83 -15.47
N ILE A 643 15.09 -5.64 -14.19
CA ILE A 643 14.86 -6.74 -13.25
C ILE A 643 13.73 -7.66 -13.73
N LEU A 644 12.62 -7.09 -14.20
CA LEU A 644 11.48 -7.84 -14.70
C LEU A 644 11.81 -8.59 -15.99
N THR A 645 12.62 -8.00 -16.87
CA THR A 645 13.08 -8.67 -18.10
C THR A 645 14.05 -9.83 -17.79
N ILE A 646 14.95 -9.67 -16.81
CA ILE A 646 15.79 -10.78 -16.31
C ILE A 646 14.90 -11.90 -15.76
N SER A 647 13.87 -11.57 -14.96
CA SER A 647 12.93 -12.56 -14.44
C SER A 647 12.18 -13.29 -15.56
N ALA A 648 11.73 -12.58 -16.61
CA ALA A 648 11.09 -13.17 -17.78
C ALA A 648 12.03 -14.11 -18.54
N ALA A 649 13.33 -13.76 -18.64
CA ALA A 649 14.33 -14.65 -19.22
C ALA A 649 14.55 -15.90 -18.37
N SER A 650 14.57 -15.77 -17.04
CA SER A 650 14.67 -16.91 -16.13
C SER A 650 13.51 -17.88 -16.28
N ASP A 651 12.28 -17.37 -16.47
CA ASP A 651 11.10 -18.21 -16.70
C ASP A 651 11.27 -19.13 -17.92
N ILE A 652 11.97 -18.69 -18.98
CA ILE A 652 12.20 -19.49 -20.19
C ILE A 652 13.42 -20.41 -20.01
N CYS A 653 14.52 -19.87 -19.49
CA CYS A 653 15.79 -20.60 -19.34
C CYS A 653 15.69 -21.77 -18.36
N PHE A 654 14.78 -21.71 -17.38
CA PHE A 654 14.66 -22.72 -16.33
C PHE A 654 13.28 -23.42 -16.30
N LEU A 655 12.44 -23.23 -17.33
CA LEU A 655 11.15 -23.94 -17.42
C LEU A 655 11.38 -25.45 -17.54
N SER A 656 10.85 -26.22 -16.59
CA SER A 656 10.89 -27.70 -16.62
C SER A 656 9.49 -28.25 -16.86
N LEU A 657 9.30 -29.01 -17.94
CA LEU A 657 8.05 -29.73 -18.23
C LEU A 657 8.29 -31.25 -18.07
N ALA A 658 7.30 -31.98 -17.55
CA ALA A 658 7.43 -33.40 -17.20
C ALA A 658 7.79 -34.35 -18.38
N SER A 659 7.66 -33.89 -19.62
CA SER A 659 8.08 -34.58 -20.84
C SER A 659 8.89 -33.64 -21.75
N MET A 660 10.20 -33.47 -21.47
CA MET A 660 11.06 -32.60 -22.29
C MET A 660 11.42 -33.28 -23.62
N SER A 661 11.09 -32.62 -24.73
CA SER A 661 11.65 -32.97 -26.06
C SER A 661 13.11 -32.50 -26.15
N PRO A 662 14.03 -33.28 -26.76
CA PRO A 662 15.42 -32.87 -26.98
C PRO A 662 15.57 -31.50 -27.67
N ILE A 663 14.61 -31.14 -28.52
CA ILE A 663 14.59 -29.87 -29.27
C ILE A 663 14.42 -28.67 -28.32
N TRP A 664 13.56 -28.80 -27.30
CA TRP A 664 13.36 -27.74 -26.31
C TRP A 664 14.58 -27.57 -25.42
N THR A 665 15.21 -28.67 -25.00
CA THR A 665 16.43 -28.64 -24.20
C THR A 665 17.58 -27.94 -24.94
N ASP A 666 17.77 -28.23 -26.23
CA ASP A 666 18.77 -27.55 -27.06
C ASP A 666 18.48 -26.04 -27.19
N PHE A 667 17.22 -25.68 -27.42
CA PHE A 667 16.78 -24.27 -27.41
C PHE A 667 17.11 -23.58 -26.07
N GLN A 668 16.76 -24.20 -24.94
CA GLN A 668 17.04 -23.63 -23.61
C GLN A 668 18.53 -23.42 -23.34
N ILE A 669 19.37 -24.39 -23.72
CA ILE A 669 20.83 -24.28 -23.55
C ILE A 669 21.36 -23.09 -24.36
N LYS A 670 20.90 -22.92 -25.61
CA LYS A 670 21.27 -21.79 -26.48
C LYS A 670 20.78 -20.45 -25.93
N THR A 671 19.55 -20.38 -25.42
CA THR A 671 19.03 -19.16 -24.81
C THR A 671 19.77 -18.81 -23.52
N ARG A 672 20.07 -19.81 -22.68
CA ARG A 672 20.82 -19.63 -21.43
C ARG A 672 22.24 -19.13 -21.68
N SER A 673 22.95 -19.68 -22.66
CA SER A 673 24.30 -19.22 -23.02
C SER A 673 24.28 -17.80 -23.61
N GLY A 674 23.28 -17.46 -24.44
CA GLY A 674 23.10 -16.08 -24.92
C GLY A 674 22.82 -15.09 -23.80
N MET A 675 21.98 -15.46 -22.84
CA MET A 675 21.68 -14.63 -21.66
C MET A 675 22.91 -14.38 -20.79
N LEU A 676 23.78 -15.40 -20.62
CA LEU A 676 25.00 -15.30 -19.83
C LEU A 676 25.89 -14.14 -20.32
N ILE A 677 26.07 -14.00 -21.64
CA ILE A 677 26.87 -12.93 -22.26
C ILE A 677 26.33 -11.54 -21.88
N TYR A 678 25.01 -11.37 -21.90
CA TYR A 678 24.38 -10.10 -21.54
C TYR A 678 24.54 -9.78 -20.05
N LEU A 679 24.35 -10.78 -19.19
CA LEU A 679 24.51 -10.63 -17.74
C LEU A 679 25.97 -10.32 -17.36
N GLU A 680 26.94 -10.95 -18.00
CA GLU A 680 28.38 -10.68 -17.80
C GLU A 680 28.73 -9.26 -18.26
N SER A 681 28.22 -8.86 -19.42
CA SER A 681 28.39 -7.50 -19.95
C SER A 681 27.80 -6.44 -19.03
N LEU A 682 26.65 -6.73 -18.40
CA LEU A 682 26.04 -5.87 -17.39
C LEU A 682 26.87 -5.82 -16.11
N SER A 683 27.29 -6.96 -15.56
CA SER A 683 28.12 -7.00 -14.35
C SER A 683 29.43 -6.22 -14.54
N HIS A 684 30.10 -6.41 -15.68
CA HIS A 684 31.31 -5.65 -16.03
C HIS A 684 31.04 -4.14 -16.13
N ARG A 685 29.90 -3.74 -16.72
CA ARG A 685 29.50 -2.33 -16.80
C ARG A 685 29.20 -1.73 -15.43
N MET A 686 28.50 -2.45 -14.55
CA MET A 686 28.21 -2.00 -13.19
C MET A 686 29.51 -1.82 -12.38
N SER A 687 30.44 -2.76 -12.50
CA SER A 687 31.78 -2.67 -11.89
C SER A 687 32.52 -1.41 -12.35
N ARG A 688 32.49 -1.07 -13.64
CA ARG A 688 33.12 0.15 -14.18
C ARG A 688 32.43 1.46 -13.76
N LEU A 689 31.12 1.42 -13.50
CA LEU A 689 30.35 2.59 -13.11
C LEU A 689 30.46 2.90 -11.61
N SER A 690 30.67 1.86 -10.79
CA SER A 690 30.90 1.97 -9.35
C SER A 690 32.10 2.88 -9.07
N VAL A 691 31.90 3.85 -8.19
CA VAL A 691 32.96 4.71 -7.63
C VAL A 691 33.47 4.16 -6.30
N ALA A 692 32.71 3.28 -5.65
CA ALA A 692 33.09 2.66 -4.39
C ALA A 692 34.31 1.74 -4.56
N LYS A 693 35.29 1.91 -3.67
CA LYS A 693 36.43 0.99 -3.52
C LYS A 693 36.17 -0.01 -2.40
N ALA A 694 36.96 -1.08 -2.36
CA ALA A 694 36.90 -2.07 -1.28
C ALA A 694 37.11 -1.40 0.09
N GLY A 695 36.14 -1.58 1.00
CA GLY A 695 36.13 -0.98 2.34
C GLY A 695 35.49 0.41 2.46
N GLU A 696 35.13 1.06 1.35
CA GLU A 696 34.38 2.32 1.35
C GLU A 696 32.86 2.07 1.32
N THR A 697 32.04 3.10 1.61
CA THR A 697 30.57 2.99 1.52
C THR A 697 30.17 2.59 0.10
N PRO A 698 29.49 1.43 -0.09
CA PRO A 698 29.14 0.96 -1.42
C PRO A 698 28.09 1.86 -2.07
N ASP A 699 28.20 2.05 -3.38
CA ASP A 699 27.20 2.79 -4.18
C ASP A 699 26.17 1.84 -4.83
N VAL A 700 25.22 2.43 -5.57
CA VAL A 700 24.15 1.70 -6.24
C VAL A 700 24.66 0.70 -7.28
N PHE A 701 25.73 1.01 -8.00
CA PHE A 701 26.28 0.14 -9.04
C PHE A 701 27.06 -1.03 -8.44
N PHE A 702 27.74 -0.82 -7.30
CA PHE A 702 28.35 -1.90 -6.54
C PHE A 702 27.28 -2.92 -6.09
N MET A 703 26.14 -2.43 -5.57
CA MET A 703 25.00 -3.26 -5.21
C MET A 703 24.46 -4.04 -6.41
N PHE A 704 24.20 -3.39 -7.54
CA PHE A 704 23.72 -4.06 -8.75
C PHE A 704 24.71 -5.09 -9.30
N LYS A 705 26.02 -4.82 -9.23
CA LYS A 705 27.08 -5.79 -9.59
C LYS A 705 26.97 -7.05 -8.73
N SER A 706 26.90 -6.91 -7.40
CA SER A 706 26.76 -8.06 -6.49
C SER A 706 25.46 -8.85 -6.73
N VAL A 707 24.35 -8.17 -7.03
CA VAL A 707 23.10 -8.85 -7.41
C VAL A 707 23.27 -9.64 -8.72
N LEU A 708 23.89 -9.04 -9.73
CA LEU A 708 24.14 -9.69 -11.02
C LEU A 708 25.08 -10.88 -10.89
N ASP A 709 26.10 -10.82 -10.03
CA ASP A 709 27.02 -11.94 -9.79
C ASP A 709 26.30 -13.15 -9.20
N ILE A 710 25.36 -12.93 -8.27
CA ILE A 710 24.50 -13.99 -7.72
C ILE A 710 23.66 -14.59 -8.86
N VAL A 711 23.02 -13.76 -9.68
CA VAL A 711 22.22 -14.23 -10.83
C VAL A 711 23.10 -15.00 -11.83
N LEU A 712 24.30 -14.51 -12.15
CA LEU A 712 25.25 -15.15 -13.06
C LEU A 712 25.58 -16.58 -12.63
N SER A 713 25.78 -16.81 -11.33
CA SER A 713 26.07 -18.15 -10.81
C SER A 713 24.94 -19.16 -11.12
N THR A 714 23.69 -18.71 -11.19
CA THR A 714 22.54 -19.58 -11.56
C THR A 714 22.50 -19.89 -13.06
N TYR A 715 23.06 -19.03 -13.91
CA TYR A 715 23.13 -19.21 -15.36
C TYR A 715 24.39 -19.93 -15.83
N ALA A 716 25.45 -19.96 -15.04
CA ALA A 716 26.66 -20.71 -15.34
C ALA A 716 26.36 -22.22 -15.47
N PRO A 717 26.98 -22.95 -16.41
CA PRO A 717 26.79 -24.40 -16.50
C PRO A 717 27.32 -25.07 -15.22
N THR A 718 26.52 -25.92 -14.59
CA THR A 718 27.01 -26.80 -13.53
C THR A 718 28.15 -27.63 -14.11
N SER A 719 29.36 -27.48 -13.58
CA SER A 719 30.50 -28.30 -13.95
C SER A 719 30.12 -29.78 -13.76
N GLY A 720 29.80 -30.45 -14.85
CA GLY A 720 29.54 -31.87 -14.86
C GLY A 720 30.85 -32.59 -14.62
N ASP A 721 30.93 -33.30 -13.49
CA ASP A 721 31.93 -34.33 -13.28
C ASP A 721 31.96 -35.26 -14.50
N SER A 722 33.09 -35.25 -15.18
CA SER A 722 33.38 -36.18 -16.26
C SER A 722 34.62 -37.00 -15.90
N SER A 723 34.37 -38.30 -15.80
CA SER A 723 35.28 -39.45 -15.94
C SER A 723 36.14 -39.89 -14.74
N SER A 724 35.82 -41.08 -14.21
CA SER A 724 36.65 -42.26 -14.49
C SER A 724 35.87 -43.57 -14.26
N LEU A 725 35.99 -44.48 -15.25
CA LEU A 725 35.51 -45.85 -15.22
C LEU A 725 36.43 -46.74 -14.37
N ALA A 726 35.89 -47.62 -13.54
CA ALA A 726 36.30 -49.04 -13.39
C ALA A 726 35.37 -49.81 -12.41
N PRO A 727 35.28 -51.16 -12.49
CA PRO A 727 34.07 -51.91 -12.15
C PRO A 727 34.12 -52.72 -10.84
N THR A 728 32.91 -52.91 -10.26
CA THR A 728 32.42 -54.02 -9.41
C THR A 728 33.39 -54.80 -8.48
N SER A 729 33.14 -54.78 -7.16
CA SER A 729 32.82 -56.01 -6.39
C SER A 729 32.37 -55.77 -4.93
N ARG A 730 31.29 -56.49 -4.56
CA ARG A 730 30.97 -57.20 -3.29
C ARG A 730 31.13 -56.55 -1.89
N ARG A 731 29.96 -56.45 -1.22
CA ARG A 731 29.54 -57.08 0.06
C ARG A 731 30.41 -56.87 1.33
N GLY A 732 29.81 -56.30 2.38
CA GLY A 732 30.30 -56.48 3.77
C GLY A 732 29.68 -55.53 4.81
N ASN A 733 29.09 -56.12 5.85
CA ASN A 733 28.33 -55.53 6.97
C ASN A 733 29.10 -54.61 7.95
N ALA A 734 28.33 -53.68 8.54
CA ALA A 734 28.18 -53.33 9.97
C ALA A 734 29.30 -52.64 10.81
N LEU A 735 28.83 -51.53 11.42
CA LEU A 735 28.99 -51.04 12.81
C LEU A 735 30.27 -50.30 13.30
N GLU A 736 29.98 -49.10 13.83
CA GLU A 736 30.51 -48.42 15.03
C GLU A 736 31.64 -47.35 14.96
N ARG A 737 31.26 -46.20 15.59
CA ARG A 737 32.01 -45.15 16.32
C ARG A 737 32.56 -43.89 15.58
N GLU A 738 31.97 -42.75 16.00
CA GLU A 738 32.56 -41.46 16.43
C GLU A 738 34.07 -41.26 16.18
N GLU A 739 34.60 -40.14 15.65
CA GLU A 739 34.38 -38.73 16.03
C GLU A 739 35.11 -37.77 15.05
N THR A 740 34.64 -36.52 14.95
CA THR A 740 35.35 -35.29 14.50
C THR A 740 35.87 -35.14 13.06
N GLY A 741 35.20 -34.29 12.28
CA GLY A 741 35.73 -33.73 11.03
C GLY A 741 34.77 -32.70 10.46
N ARG A 742 35.17 -31.42 10.44
CA ARG A 742 34.45 -30.32 9.78
C ARG A 742 34.33 -30.64 8.30
N ASP A 743 33.11 -30.79 7.80
CA ASP A 743 32.83 -30.71 6.37
C ASP A 743 31.68 -29.74 6.09
N VAL A 744 32.02 -28.74 5.29
CA VAL A 744 31.14 -27.73 4.71
C VAL A 744 30.28 -28.43 3.67
N ALA A 745 29.13 -28.95 4.10
CA ALA A 745 28.15 -29.52 3.19
C ALA A 745 27.34 -28.39 2.55
N ALA A 746 27.53 -28.23 1.23
CA ALA A 746 26.73 -27.39 0.36
C ALA A 746 25.23 -27.66 0.55
N THR A 747 24.52 -26.67 1.10
CA THR A 747 23.08 -26.71 1.29
C THR A 747 22.37 -26.37 -0.02
N SER A 748 21.62 -27.36 -0.51
CA SER A 748 20.35 -27.24 -1.24
C SER A 748 20.18 -26.04 -2.20
N SER A 749 20.20 -26.34 -3.50
CA SER A 749 19.70 -25.51 -4.59
C SER A 749 18.31 -24.92 -4.29
N THR A 750 18.25 -23.65 -3.93
CA THR A 750 16.98 -22.91 -3.80
C THR A 750 16.62 -22.32 -5.16
N SER A 751 15.60 -22.88 -5.81
CA SER A 751 14.98 -22.33 -7.02
C SER A 751 14.11 -21.10 -6.69
N SER A 752 14.71 -20.10 -6.03
CA SER A 752 14.01 -18.87 -5.69
C SER A 752 13.89 -18.00 -6.94
N THR A 753 12.67 -17.87 -7.47
CA THR A 753 12.35 -16.96 -8.59
C THR A 753 12.32 -15.47 -8.16
N ARG A 754 12.79 -15.14 -6.95
CA ARG A 754 12.78 -13.78 -6.39
C ARG A 754 14.17 -13.14 -6.50
N CYS A 755 14.19 -11.83 -6.70
CA CYS A 755 15.42 -11.02 -6.73
C CYS A 755 16.29 -11.28 -5.49
N PRO A 756 17.63 -11.37 -5.62
CA PRO A 756 18.57 -11.55 -4.50
C PRO A 756 18.41 -10.54 -3.35
N MET A 757 17.96 -9.32 -3.68
CA MET A 757 17.63 -8.26 -2.72
C MET A 757 16.37 -8.52 -1.91
N VAL A 758 15.54 -9.48 -2.31
CA VAL A 758 14.22 -9.78 -1.70
C VAL A 758 14.24 -11.16 -1.02
N ASN A 759 15.00 -12.11 -1.56
CA ASN A 759 15.15 -13.43 -0.94
C ASN A 759 16.23 -13.48 0.16
N GLY A 760 17.02 -12.41 0.33
CA GLY A 760 18.04 -12.29 1.36
C GLY A 760 19.43 -12.82 0.97
N SER A 761 19.59 -13.45 -0.19
CA SER A 761 20.88 -13.99 -0.65
C SER A 761 21.96 -12.92 -0.84
N ILE A 762 21.57 -11.65 -0.99
CA ILE A 762 22.52 -10.53 -1.01
C ILE A 762 23.39 -10.44 0.26
N ARG A 763 22.96 -11.02 1.39
CA ARG A 763 23.70 -11.00 2.66
C ARG A 763 25.05 -11.73 2.61
N GLU A 764 25.22 -12.62 1.64
CA GLU A 764 26.44 -13.42 1.43
C GLU A 764 27.39 -12.78 0.40
N SER A 765 27.12 -11.53 0.00
CA SER A 765 27.88 -10.85 -1.06
C SER A 765 28.88 -9.82 -0.51
N GLU A 766 29.88 -9.49 -1.34
CA GLU A 766 30.87 -8.42 -1.08
C GLU A 766 30.21 -7.07 -0.75
N PHE A 767 29.04 -6.78 -1.33
CA PHE A 767 28.25 -5.59 -1.01
C PHE A 767 27.82 -5.53 0.45
N TRP A 768 27.36 -6.65 1.01
CA TRP A 768 26.90 -6.71 2.40
C TRP A 768 28.06 -6.57 3.38
N GLU A 769 29.23 -7.11 3.04
CA GLU A 769 30.46 -6.94 3.82
C GLU A 769 30.95 -5.49 3.80
N ALA A 770 31.02 -4.86 2.62
CA ALA A 770 31.41 -3.46 2.47
C ALA A 770 30.47 -2.52 3.24
N MET A 771 29.17 -2.81 3.25
CA MET A 771 28.18 -2.06 4.01
C MET A 771 28.44 -2.12 5.51
N LYS A 772 28.59 -3.34 6.07
CA LYS A 772 28.89 -3.54 7.50
C LYS A 772 30.16 -2.81 7.91
N GLN A 773 31.21 -2.90 7.10
CA GLN A 773 32.47 -2.20 7.36
C GLN A 773 32.28 -0.68 7.37
N SER A 774 31.46 -0.14 6.46
CA SER A 774 31.14 1.29 6.42
C SER A 774 30.29 1.78 7.58
N ASP A 775 29.40 0.93 8.13
CA ASP A 775 28.60 1.22 9.32
C ASP A 775 29.49 1.24 10.58
N VAL A 776 30.34 0.22 10.75
CA VAL A 776 31.33 0.15 11.84
C VAL A 776 32.34 1.31 11.77
N TYR A 777 32.71 1.76 10.56
CA TYR A 777 33.58 2.92 10.39
C TYR A 777 32.93 4.23 10.86
N LEU A 778 31.59 4.36 10.76
CA LEU A 778 30.85 5.50 11.30
C LEU A 778 30.77 5.47 12.83
N GLU A 779 30.69 4.29 13.44
CA GLU A 779 30.76 4.12 14.91
C GLU A 779 32.18 4.37 15.44
N GLY A 780 33.21 3.85 14.78
CA GLY A 780 34.62 3.96 15.21
C GLY A 780 35.22 5.38 15.16
N LEU A 781 34.60 6.31 14.44
CA LEU A 781 34.97 7.74 14.44
C LEU A 781 34.39 8.52 15.63
N THR A 782 33.71 7.85 16.57
CA THR A 782 33.14 8.47 17.79
C THR A 782 33.90 8.15 19.08
N SER A 783 34.91 7.28 19.07
CA SER A 783 35.67 6.93 20.28
C SER A 783 36.89 7.82 20.46
N GLY A 784 36.69 8.95 21.15
CA GLY A 784 37.74 9.90 21.44
C GLY A 784 37.59 10.64 22.77
N VAL A 785 36.91 10.09 23.78
CA VAL A 785 37.08 10.49 25.20
C VAL A 785 36.73 9.29 26.10
N ASN A 786 37.64 8.95 27.01
CA ASN A 786 37.50 7.91 28.03
C ASN A 786 36.35 8.20 29.00
N GLY A 787 35.56 7.18 29.33
CA GLY A 787 34.64 7.22 30.47
C GLY A 787 33.48 6.25 30.34
N GLU A 788 33.70 5.03 30.84
CA GLU A 788 32.74 4.04 31.37
C GLU A 788 31.39 3.84 30.66
N ASP A 789 31.22 2.62 30.17
CA ASP A 789 29.97 1.94 29.82
C ASP A 789 28.82 2.32 30.75
N VAL A 790 27.72 2.89 30.22
CA VAL A 790 26.32 2.45 30.33
C VAL A 790 25.50 3.32 29.35
N TYR A 791 24.59 2.71 28.58
CA TYR A 791 23.56 3.33 27.69
C TYR A 791 23.88 3.56 26.20
N THR A 792 24.21 2.51 25.44
CA THR A 792 24.06 2.52 23.96
C THR A 792 23.56 1.20 23.35
N SER A 793 22.97 0.28 24.12
CA SER A 793 22.35 -0.95 23.56
C SER A 793 20.84 -0.83 23.29
N GLY A 794 20.21 0.32 23.54
CA GLY A 794 18.75 0.40 23.65
C GLY A 794 17.94 0.69 22.39
N VAL A 795 18.53 1.18 21.28
CA VAL A 795 17.73 1.67 20.13
C VAL A 795 17.94 0.85 18.87
N ASP A 796 19.15 0.34 18.63
CA ASP A 796 19.41 -0.55 17.49
C ASP A 796 18.98 -2.00 17.75
N SER A 797 18.94 -2.45 19.01
CA SER A 797 18.35 -3.75 19.40
C SER A 797 16.83 -3.78 19.22
N LEU A 798 16.14 -2.65 19.40
CA LEU A 798 14.69 -2.54 19.25
C LEU A 798 14.20 -2.62 17.80
N LEU A 799 15.11 -2.47 16.83
CA LEU A 799 14.85 -2.64 15.39
C LEU A 799 15.57 -3.85 14.77
N ALA A 800 16.60 -4.38 15.44
CA ALA A 800 17.28 -5.61 15.06
C ALA A 800 16.53 -6.88 15.49
N ASP A 801 15.73 -6.81 16.57
CA ASP A 801 14.78 -7.87 16.97
C ASP A 801 13.46 -7.81 16.18
N CYS A 802 13.52 -7.52 14.88
CA CYS A 802 12.42 -7.80 13.95
C CYS A 802 12.32 -9.31 13.61
N GLY A 803 12.61 -10.17 14.57
CA GLY A 803 12.26 -11.58 14.57
C GLY A 803 10.80 -11.82 14.97
N ASP A 804 10.15 -10.91 15.71
CA ASP A 804 8.80 -11.13 16.26
C ASP A 804 7.97 -9.83 16.35
N TRP A 805 7.80 -9.11 15.24
CA TRP A 805 6.64 -8.22 15.11
C TRP A 805 5.50 -9.02 14.48
N PRO A 806 4.34 -9.20 15.16
CA PRO A 806 3.16 -9.80 14.56
C PRO A 806 2.79 -8.95 13.36
N SER A 807 2.97 -9.56 12.22
CA SER A 807 3.09 -8.86 10.98
C SER A 807 1.68 -8.48 10.49
N ILE A 808 1.26 -7.24 10.77
CA ILE A 808 0.04 -6.65 10.19
C ILE A 808 0.14 -6.52 8.65
N PHE A 809 1.30 -6.89 8.08
CA PHE A 809 1.58 -6.95 6.64
C PHE A 809 1.89 -8.36 6.12
N SER A 810 1.79 -9.44 6.92
CA SER A 810 2.07 -10.82 6.47
C SER A 810 0.88 -11.39 5.73
N GLU A 811 -0.30 -10.83 5.99
CA GLU A 811 -1.51 -11.13 5.22
C GLU A 811 -1.45 -10.55 3.79
N TRP A 812 -0.55 -9.61 3.52
CA TRP A 812 -0.30 -9.06 2.17
C TRP A 812 0.78 -9.83 1.38
N VAL A 813 1.30 -10.96 1.89
CA VAL A 813 2.38 -11.76 1.25
C VAL A 813 1.99 -13.23 0.99
N ASN A 814 0.77 -13.66 1.35
CA ASN A 814 0.31 -15.01 1.04
C ASN A 814 -0.57 -15.06 -0.21
N VAL A 815 0.08 -15.01 -1.38
CA VAL A 815 -0.40 -15.77 -2.55
C VAL A 815 0.78 -16.50 -3.15
N SER A 816 1.16 -17.60 -2.51
CA SER A 816 1.86 -18.67 -3.20
C SER A 816 1.47 -20.02 -2.61
N VAL A 817 1.08 -20.91 -3.52
CA VAL A 817 0.98 -22.37 -3.37
C VAL A 817 -0.27 -22.88 -2.65
N ASN A 818 -1.31 -23.13 -3.45
CA ASN A 818 -1.94 -24.45 -3.53
C ASN A 818 -2.08 -24.84 -5.00
#